data_AF-A0A6A6H8I2-F1
#
_entry.id   AF-A0A6A6H8I2-F1
#
_cell.length_a   1.000
_cell.length_b   1.000
_cell.length_c   1.000
_cell.angle_alpha   90.00
_cell.angle_beta   90.00
_cell.angle_gamma   90.00
#
_symmetry.space_group_name_H-M   'P 1'
#
loop_
_entity.id
_entity.type
_entity.pdbx_description
1 polymer ?
#
loop_
_entity_poly.entity_id
_entity_poly.type
_entity_poly.pdbx_seq_one_letter_code
_entity_poly.pdbx_strand_id
1 'polypeptide(L)'
;MDSRTVLALCGLIVSSSYLSLTYDKSYAFDRPVHTSITVLAAAGIVLIGWNRVVRLIWRGRPKSQEYNALPLEELRNESPSPRSPRPRSPLPRSPISPGSPRFANGNGFPKSPKTKSDPAPPPSLKKLRITWVFLVVAICCRVKLLHWIARESQCATRSYVWAIPLVIALHDFWTVRRHEQFNEQDVVSPSRLAVIRSRITQSRYRFLLPTMCLALGSALVMAAADLPRSTYICAEVFRYRGIVPFSQALATMLDCCIIISSVGLVSRGRVSQTQEARSYSAVGWAFLSSSLILALGGTLVVIFRPGYRHWAFSLSFYYIRSLCAFASAALLSVLCALFALDGVGPLTTSVIVAFVCTYSRDSDSAWINRGPYPPVNTSLVLFSIFLYILGTFWYTRIGTPNEEYHSARSAKQRSSLVRLPGWMSITIVILFLLRIFLALSRTGQLSIHPIDEMIGNAQSLHQSWLKKAQAAESLSDAVSQYRIRYHRPPPPMFDQWYQWAKNKKTLIMNDFDQIHEDLLPFWGMAPQEIRQQTRDLIVNPANEVAGISIRGGRASIASNIPSEHKRMLDGLVNMVAKFAEYLPDMDLAINVLESPRVAVPYSTLRVMRDMGLRNADDRNTKDSSFSGDRGGQWQTITDGPVENPPIFQDNAGNQAFSEWGSVSCPTMSPSRLQRNWDLARLCTSCAAPHSDKSGAFLSNWTFSQDPCHQPDLASLHGLYVSPPSFRVHHNLLPVFSNSKAKGFQDILYPSIEEYAANGEAIHAPTDEHPDPPFAEKESTLFFRGAASEGISTGNNAWRSFLRQRFLHLLSPGAHTGTTSPILLPARNSESFIFSNIPDDTLRALLPANAKFTEIANCIDPDCILERVQFESASEGATSPPVSFQDFWKYKYLLDLDGSGHNTRFTAFLRSHSLVFKAGILREWWSNRVTAWKHFVPLDVRGHSLFPTLAYFHGFPETQDSKEFPPHEDAAQRIAEEGKRWADRVLRKEDMEVYMFRLLLEWGRMTDDRRDELGFGAREKWWEGTHVGIGQGKGDKKKSTLAKFIGGG
;
A
#
# COMPACT_ATOMS: atom_id res chain seq x y z
N MET A 1 18.77 -37.88 3.19
CA MET A 1 19.26 -36.64 2.56
C MET A 1 20.48 -36.17 3.34
N ASP A 2 21.47 -35.57 2.66
CA ASP A 2 22.56 -34.87 3.33
C ASP A 2 22.00 -33.70 4.16
N SER A 3 22.51 -33.49 5.38
CA SER A 3 22.14 -32.38 6.28
C SER A 3 22.27 -31.02 5.57
N ARG A 4 23.27 -30.90 4.67
CA ARG A 4 23.48 -29.70 3.85
C ARG A 4 22.32 -29.41 2.89
N THR A 5 21.76 -30.44 2.27
CA THR A 5 20.61 -30.28 1.35
C THR A 5 19.36 -29.89 2.13
N VAL A 6 19.15 -30.43 3.33
CA VAL A 6 18.01 -30.06 4.19
C VAL A 6 18.11 -28.59 4.61
N LEU A 7 19.29 -28.15 5.07
CA LEU A 7 19.52 -26.76 5.44
C LEU A 7 19.31 -25.79 4.26
N ALA A 8 19.79 -26.17 3.06
CA ALA A 8 19.57 -25.40 1.85
C ALA A 8 18.08 -25.27 1.50
N LEU A 9 17.30 -26.34 1.62
CA LEU A 9 15.85 -26.29 1.37
C LEU A 9 15.12 -25.42 2.40
N CYS A 10 15.47 -25.51 3.69
CA CYS A 10 14.90 -24.64 4.71
C CYS A 10 15.20 -23.16 4.43
N GLY A 11 16.45 -22.83 4.09
CA GLY A 11 16.83 -21.47 3.71
C GLY A 11 16.11 -20.97 2.45
N LEU A 12 15.89 -21.84 1.46
CA LEU A 12 15.14 -21.53 0.25
C LEU A 12 13.67 -21.24 0.54
N ILE A 13 13.04 -22.03 1.42
CA ILE A 13 11.64 -21.84 1.83
C ILE A 13 11.47 -20.51 2.57
N VAL A 14 12.32 -20.24 3.57
CA VAL A 14 12.24 -19.01 4.38
C VAL A 14 12.48 -17.77 3.52
N SER A 15 13.54 -17.76 2.71
CA SER A 15 13.85 -16.61 1.84
C SER A 15 12.79 -16.38 0.77
N SER A 16 12.28 -17.44 0.12
CA SER A 16 11.23 -17.31 -0.90
C SER A 16 9.89 -16.86 -0.29
N SER A 17 9.56 -17.33 0.92
CA SER A 17 8.36 -16.87 1.65
C SER A 17 8.46 -15.36 1.95
N TYR A 18 9.59 -14.92 2.50
CA TYR A 18 9.84 -13.51 2.80
C TYR A 18 9.76 -12.63 1.55
N LEU A 19 10.43 -13.04 0.46
CA LEU A 19 10.38 -12.30 -0.81
C LEU A 19 8.95 -12.26 -1.37
N SER A 20 8.19 -13.36 -1.31
CA SER A 20 6.82 -13.41 -1.82
C SER A 20 5.87 -12.49 -1.06
N LEU A 21 6.01 -12.40 0.27
CA LEU A 21 5.16 -11.57 1.14
C LEU A 21 5.55 -10.08 1.11
N THR A 22 6.82 -9.76 0.85
CA THR A 22 7.31 -8.37 0.82
C THR A 22 7.38 -7.77 -0.57
N TYR A 23 7.26 -8.60 -1.62
CA TYR A 23 7.43 -8.17 -3.02
C TYR A 23 6.62 -6.92 -3.31
N ASP A 24 5.30 -6.94 -3.10
CA ASP A 24 4.36 -5.86 -3.46
C ASP A 24 4.43 -4.63 -2.53
N LYS A 25 5.16 -4.75 -1.41
CA LYS A 25 5.18 -3.77 -0.29
C LYS A 25 6.57 -3.19 0.00
N SER A 26 7.53 -3.34 -0.92
CA SER A 26 8.95 -3.02 -0.69
C SER A 26 9.40 -1.74 -1.39
N TYR A 27 10.11 -0.86 -0.66
CA TYR A 27 10.76 0.35 -1.19
C TYR A 27 11.84 0.01 -2.23
N ALA A 28 12.37 -1.22 -2.24
CA ALA A 28 13.34 -1.66 -3.24
C ALA A 28 12.82 -1.52 -4.69
N PHE A 29 11.50 -1.47 -4.90
CA PHE A 29 10.90 -1.31 -6.23
C PHE A 29 10.69 0.14 -6.66
N ASP A 30 10.97 1.13 -5.82
CA ASP A 30 11.03 2.53 -6.28
C ASP A 30 12.17 2.72 -7.29
N ARG A 31 13.22 1.89 -7.21
CA ARG A 31 14.38 1.91 -8.10
C ARG A 31 14.73 0.50 -8.58
N PRO A 32 13.88 -0.13 -9.39
CA PRO A 32 13.99 -1.56 -9.69
C PRO A 32 15.30 -1.92 -10.42
N VAL A 33 15.84 -0.99 -11.23
CA VAL A 33 17.14 -1.18 -11.92
C VAL A 33 18.30 -1.14 -10.93
N HIS A 34 18.35 -0.16 -10.01
CA HIS A 34 19.40 -0.06 -9.00
C HIS A 34 19.39 -1.29 -8.09
N THR A 35 18.21 -1.67 -7.59
CA THR A 35 18.01 -2.89 -6.81
C THR A 35 18.50 -4.13 -7.56
N SER A 36 18.16 -4.26 -8.84
CA SER A 36 18.61 -5.37 -9.67
C SER A 36 20.13 -5.39 -9.83
N ILE A 37 20.77 -4.23 -10.07
CA ILE A 37 22.23 -4.11 -10.18
C ILE A 37 22.90 -4.59 -8.89
N THR A 38 22.43 -4.12 -7.72
CA THR A 38 22.97 -4.50 -6.41
C THR A 38 22.80 -5.99 -6.14
N VAL A 39 21.61 -6.55 -6.38
CA VAL A 39 21.32 -7.98 -6.17
C VAL A 39 22.19 -8.84 -7.10
N LEU A 40 22.28 -8.49 -8.38
CA LEU A 40 23.11 -9.21 -9.36
C LEU A 40 24.60 -9.11 -9.02
N ALA A 41 25.08 -7.93 -8.61
CA ALA A 41 26.48 -7.73 -8.21
C ALA A 41 26.83 -8.60 -6.99
N ALA A 42 26.04 -8.49 -5.93
CA ALA A 42 26.25 -9.23 -4.70
C ALA A 42 26.15 -10.74 -4.95
N ALA A 43 25.16 -11.20 -5.73
CA ALA A 43 25.01 -12.61 -6.06
C ALA A 43 26.20 -13.09 -6.88
N GLY A 44 26.62 -12.34 -7.89
CA GLY A 44 27.79 -12.67 -8.71
C GLY A 44 29.08 -12.81 -7.88
N ILE A 45 29.36 -11.85 -6.99
CA ILE A 45 30.52 -11.88 -6.09
C ILE A 45 30.48 -13.12 -5.19
N VAL A 46 29.34 -13.38 -4.55
CA VAL A 46 29.17 -14.51 -3.64
C VAL A 46 29.37 -15.84 -4.37
N LEU A 47 28.82 -15.99 -5.58
CA LEU A 47 28.99 -17.22 -6.39
C LEU A 47 30.44 -17.46 -6.82
N ILE A 48 31.17 -16.40 -7.15
CA ILE A 48 32.59 -16.49 -7.49
C ILE A 48 33.44 -16.76 -6.23
N GLY A 49 33.11 -16.14 -5.10
CA GLY A 49 33.76 -16.38 -3.82
C GLY A 49 33.54 -17.81 -3.31
N TRP A 50 32.33 -18.33 -3.45
CA TRP A 50 31.98 -19.70 -3.08
C TRP A 50 32.87 -20.74 -3.77
N ASN A 51 33.18 -20.53 -5.06
CA ASN A 51 34.12 -21.38 -5.81
C ASN A 51 35.51 -21.45 -5.15
N ARG A 52 36.01 -20.34 -4.57
CA ARG A 52 37.30 -20.32 -3.87
C ARG A 52 37.23 -21.07 -2.55
N VAL A 53 36.17 -20.85 -1.77
CA VAL A 53 35.94 -21.50 -0.46
C VAL A 53 35.80 -23.02 -0.63
N VAL A 54 35.00 -23.44 -1.61
CA VAL A 54 34.86 -24.85 -1.98
C VAL A 54 36.24 -25.44 -2.31
N ARG A 55 37.02 -24.84 -3.21
CA ARG A 55 38.36 -25.36 -3.55
C ARG A 55 39.30 -25.48 -2.33
N LEU A 56 39.19 -24.59 -1.34
CA LEU A 56 39.97 -24.65 -0.10
C LEU A 56 39.53 -25.81 0.80
N ILE A 57 38.22 -25.99 1.00
CA ILE A 57 37.65 -27.10 1.79
C ILE A 57 38.00 -28.46 1.16
N TRP A 58 37.98 -28.56 -0.17
CA TRP A 58 38.28 -29.80 -0.88
C TRP A 58 39.78 -30.11 -1.00
N ARG A 59 40.68 -29.12 -0.85
CA ARG A 59 42.13 -29.35 -0.76
C ARG A 59 42.57 -30.01 0.55
N GLY A 60 41.73 -29.97 1.59
CA GLY A 60 42.03 -30.55 2.91
C GLY A 60 41.64 -32.03 3.09
N ARG A 61 41.09 -32.72 2.08
CA ARG A 61 40.77 -34.16 2.17
C ARG A 61 41.85 -35.01 1.49
N PRO A 62 42.48 -35.99 2.17
CA PRO A 62 43.43 -36.90 1.52
C PRO A 62 42.71 -37.76 0.48
N LYS A 63 43.36 -37.97 -0.68
CA LYS A 63 42.89 -38.86 -1.75
C LYS A 63 42.79 -40.29 -1.22
N SER A 64 41.59 -40.79 -0.94
CA SER A 64 41.39 -42.24 -0.80
C SER A 64 41.51 -42.87 -2.19
N GLN A 65 42.53 -43.70 -2.40
CA GLN A 65 42.61 -44.60 -3.55
C GLN A 65 41.43 -45.58 -3.46
N GLU A 66 40.44 -45.46 -4.35
CA GLU A 66 39.46 -46.51 -4.59
C GLU A 66 40.21 -47.72 -5.20
N TYR A 67 40.40 -48.78 -4.42
CA TYR A 67 40.75 -50.10 -4.92
C TYR A 67 39.56 -50.64 -5.74
N ASN A 68 39.77 -50.87 -7.04
CA ASN A 68 38.85 -51.65 -7.85
C ASN A 68 39.02 -53.14 -7.51
N ALA A 69 38.07 -53.72 -6.78
CA ALA A 69 37.97 -55.17 -6.66
C ALA A 69 37.47 -55.74 -8.00
N LEU A 70 38.29 -56.59 -8.63
CA LEU A 70 37.89 -57.46 -9.73
C LEU A 70 37.09 -58.65 -9.15
N PRO A 71 35.90 -58.98 -9.67
CA PRO A 71 35.19 -60.19 -9.26
C PRO A 71 35.90 -61.43 -9.83
N LEU A 72 36.30 -62.33 -8.93
CA LEU A 72 36.85 -63.66 -9.21
C LEU A 72 35.68 -64.64 -9.44
N GLU A 73 35.19 -64.72 -10.67
CA GLU A 73 34.20 -65.75 -11.03
C GLU A 73 34.28 -66.11 -12.51
N GLU A 74 35.48 -66.35 -13.04
CA GLU A 74 35.63 -66.86 -14.42
C GLU A 74 37.00 -67.49 -14.68
N LEU A 75 37.48 -68.36 -13.78
CA LEU A 75 38.65 -69.20 -14.04
C LEU A 75 38.45 -70.59 -13.40
N ARG A 76 37.55 -71.38 -14.00
CA ARG A 76 37.58 -72.84 -13.85
C ARG A 76 37.39 -73.47 -15.23
N ASN A 77 38.50 -73.60 -15.95
CA ASN A 77 38.87 -74.74 -16.78
C ASN A 77 40.02 -74.31 -17.70
N GLU A 78 41.24 -74.79 -17.41
CA GLU A 78 42.10 -75.54 -18.34
C GLU A 78 43.56 -75.57 -17.82
N SER A 79 44.10 -76.79 -17.78
CA SER A 79 45.46 -77.18 -17.38
C SER A 79 46.36 -77.32 -18.65
N PRO A 80 47.66 -77.66 -18.58
CA PRO A 80 48.75 -76.68 -18.59
C PRO A 80 49.90 -76.90 -19.63
N SER A 81 50.73 -75.85 -19.80
CA SER A 81 52.20 -75.86 -20.10
C SER A 81 52.69 -75.98 -21.57
N PRO A 82 53.99 -75.71 -21.88
CA PRO A 82 54.75 -74.48 -21.59
C PRO A 82 55.68 -74.03 -22.75
N ARG A 83 56.12 -72.75 -22.77
CA ARG A 83 57.55 -72.33 -22.80
C ARG A 83 57.73 -70.87 -23.25
N SER A 84 58.46 -70.16 -22.39
CA SER A 84 59.20 -68.90 -22.57
C SER A 84 60.44 -69.12 -23.48
N PRO A 85 61.29 -68.11 -23.84
CA PRO A 85 61.41 -66.78 -23.23
C PRO A 85 61.61 -65.55 -24.16
N ARG A 86 61.35 -64.38 -23.53
CA ARG A 86 61.90 -63.00 -23.65
C ARG A 86 63.31 -62.87 -24.29
N PRO A 87 63.87 -61.64 -24.59
CA PRO A 87 63.46 -60.28 -24.13
C PRO A 87 63.65 -59.08 -25.09
N ARG A 88 63.16 -57.90 -24.61
CA ARG A 88 63.74 -56.53 -24.67
C ARG A 88 63.76 -55.73 -25.99
N SER A 89 62.95 -54.66 -25.96
CA SER A 89 63.22 -53.23 -26.29
C SER A 89 64.69 -52.79 -26.52
N PRO A 90 65.02 -51.61 -27.11
CA PRO A 90 64.19 -50.39 -27.29
C PRO A 90 64.41 -49.58 -28.62
N LEU A 91 63.51 -48.61 -28.92
CA LEU A 91 63.70 -47.21 -29.44
C LEU A 91 64.83 -46.86 -30.45
N PRO A 92 64.81 -45.69 -31.16
CA PRO A 92 63.71 -44.80 -31.58
C PRO A 92 63.90 -44.14 -32.99
N ARG A 93 62.94 -43.25 -33.33
CA ARG A 93 63.06 -42.01 -34.16
C ARG A 93 63.16 -42.12 -35.70
N SER A 94 61.99 -41.88 -36.34
CA SER A 94 61.66 -40.80 -37.32
C SER A 94 62.54 -40.57 -38.57
N PRO A 95 62.04 -39.82 -39.58
CA PRO A 95 60.71 -39.74 -40.20
C PRO A 95 60.85 -39.95 -41.74
N ILE A 96 59.82 -39.63 -42.52
CA ILE A 96 59.79 -39.26 -43.97
C ILE A 96 58.62 -39.97 -44.68
N SER A 97 57.56 -39.20 -44.94
CA SER A 97 56.64 -39.35 -46.09
C SER A 97 57.37 -38.91 -47.37
N PRO A 98 56.94 -39.21 -48.62
CA PRO A 98 55.56 -39.45 -49.07
C PRO A 98 55.40 -40.53 -50.18
N GLY A 99 54.17 -40.90 -50.52
CA GLY A 99 53.93 -41.71 -51.73
C GLY A 99 52.56 -42.38 -51.79
N SER A 100 51.56 -41.63 -52.27
CA SER A 100 50.35 -42.17 -52.91
C SER A 100 50.68 -42.92 -54.22
N PRO A 101 49.75 -43.56 -54.98
CA PRO A 101 48.37 -43.97 -54.70
C PRO A 101 48.01 -45.40 -55.23
N ARG A 102 46.74 -45.80 -55.01
CA ARG A 102 45.82 -46.49 -55.94
C ARG A 102 45.32 -47.90 -55.58
N PHE A 103 44.06 -48.06 -56.00
CA PHE A 103 43.27 -49.27 -56.25
C PHE A 103 42.69 -50.01 -55.04
N ALA A 104 41.55 -50.68 -55.12
CA ALA A 104 40.27 -50.53 -55.82
C ALA A 104 39.41 -51.68 -55.25
N ASN A 105 38.13 -51.40 -55.02
CA ASN A 105 36.97 -52.32 -54.97
C ASN A 105 37.13 -53.77 -54.46
N GLY A 106 36.29 -54.13 -53.49
CA GLY A 106 35.96 -55.52 -53.19
C GLY A 106 34.84 -55.66 -52.15
N ASN A 107 33.69 -56.15 -52.60
CA ASN A 107 32.48 -56.59 -51.86
C ASN A 107 32.85 -57.39 -50.59
N GLY A 108 32.19 -57.30 -49.43
CA GLY A 108 30.76 -57.40 -49.14
C GLY A 108 30.53 -58.66 -48.29
N PHE A 109 30.30 -58.53 -46.98
CA PHE A 109 29.63 -59.48 -46.03
C PHE A 109 29.52 -58.81 -44.63
N PRO A 110 28.57 -59.23 -43.75
CA PRO A 110 27.78 -58.33 -42.92
C PRO A 110 28.45 -58.03 -41.58
N LYS A 111 28.43 -56.76 -41.17
CA LYS A 111 28.91 -56.33 -39.86
C LYS A 111 27.91 -56.71 -38.76
N SER A 112 28.43 -57.39 -37.74
CA SER A 112 27.83 -57.60 -36.43
C SER A 112 27.28 -56.31 -35.81
N PRO A 113 26.25 -56.38 -34.94
CA PRO A 113 25.65 -55.20 -34.36
C PRO A 113 26.66 -54.51 -33.44
N LYS A 114 27.08 -53.30 -33.85
CA LYS A 114 27.86 -52.40 -33.01
C LYS A 114 27.09 -52.11 -31.72
N THR A 115 27.67 -52.54 -30.60
CA THR A 115 27.39 -52.03 -29.27
C THR A 115 27.50 -50.50 -29.28
N LYS A 116 26.36 -49.81 -29.25
CA LYS A 116 26.29 -48.36 -29.04
C LYS A 116 26.48 -48.09 -27.55
N SER A 117 27.72 -47.79 -27.16
CA SER A 117 28.01 -47.06 -25.92
C SER A 117 29.29 -46.26 -26.08
N ASP A 118 29.35 -45.39 -27.09
CA ASP A 118 30.31 -44.28 -27.09
C ASP A 118 29.69 -43.12 -26.30
N PRO A 119 30.39 -42.54 -25.31
CA PRO A 119 29.94 -41.34 -24.62
C PRO A 119 29.90 -40.16 -25.61
N ALA A 120 28.85 -39.34 -25.53
CA ALA A 120 28.69 -38.16 -26.38
C ALA A 120 29.96 -37.27 -26.33
N PRO A 121 30.40 -36.68 -27.46
CA PRO A 121 31.58 -35.82 -27.49
C PRO A 121 31.42 -34.62 -26.54
N PRO A 122 32.50 -34.14 -25.89
CA PRO A 122 32.43 -33.00 -24.99
C PRO A 122 31.86 -31.78 -25.72
N PRO A 123 30.99 -30.98 -25.08
CA PRO A 123 30.38 -29.83 -25.74
C PRO A 123 31.48 -28.88 -26.23
N SER A 124 31.42 -28.50 -27.51
CA SER A 124 32.33 -27.50 -28.07
C SER A 124 32.28 -26.24 -27.19
N LEU A 125 33.44 -25.70 -26.78
CA LEU A 125 33.56 -24.46 -26.00
C LEU A 125 32.71 -23.31 -26.58
N LYS A 126 32.50 -23.30 -27.91
CA LYS A 126 31.61 -22.39 -28.65
C LYS A 126 30.17 -22.39 -28.10
N LYS A 127 29.57 -23.56 -27.83
CA LYS A 127 28.20 -23.68 -27.30
C LYS A 127 28.07 -23.13 -25.88
N LEU A 128 29.08 -23.35 -25.03
CA LEU A 128 29.11 -22.79 -23.66
C LEU A 128 29.23 -21.27 -23.67
N ARG A 129 30.09 -20.71 -24.54
CA ARG A 129 30.21 -19.25 -24.72
C ARG A 129 28.90 -18.62 -25.22
N ILE A 130 28.25 -19.22 -26.22
CA ILE A 130 26.96 -18.74 -26.73
C ILE A 130 25.88 -18.77 -25.63
N THR A 131 25.81 -19.87 -24.87
CA THR A 131 24.85 -19.99 -23.75
C THR A 131 25.09 -18.93 -22.68
N TRP A 132 26.35 -18.63 -22.38
CA TRP A 132 26.73 -17.58 -21.43
C TRP A 132 26.37 -16.18 -21.92
N VAL A 133 26.66 -15.84 -23.18
CA VAL A 133 26.28 -14.55 -23.77
C VAL A 133 24.77 -14.38 -23.77
N PHE A 134 24.03 -15.44 -24.15
CA PHE A 134 22.57 -15.43 -24.10
C PHE A 134 22.04 -15.20 -22.68
N LEU A 135 22.62 -15.85 -21.66
CA LEU A 135 22.24 -15.64 -20.27
C LEU A 135 22.41 -14.17 -19.84
N VAL A 136 23.54 -13.55 -20.18
CA VAL A 136 23.79 -12.12 -19.88
C VAL A 136 22.75 -11.22 -20.52
N VAL A 137 22.49 -11.42 -21.82
CA VAL A 137 21.49 -10.62 -22.57
C VAL A 137 20.09 -10.82 -21.99
N ALA A 138 19.70 -12.07 -21.68
CA ALA A 138 18.40 -12.38 -21.11
C ALA A 138 18.18 -11.70 -19.75
N ILE A 139 19.19 -11.69 -18.88
CA ILE A 139 19.13 -10.99 -17.58
C ILE A 139 18.96 -9.48 -17.78
N CYS A 140 19.75 -8.86 -18.66
CA CYS A 140 19.61 -7.42 -18.94
C CYS A 140 18.22 -7.08 -19.49
N CYS A 141 17.69 -7.87 -20.43
CA CYS A 141 16.34 -7.71 -20.97
C CYS A 141 15.28 -7.85 -19.87
N ARG A 142 15.43 -8.85 -18.99
CA ARG A 142 14.51 -9.11 -17.88
C ARG A 142 14.46 -7.96 -16.87
N VAL A 143 15.59 -7.35 -16.55
CA VAL A 143 15.67 -6.16 -15.68
C VAL A 143 15.01 -4.95 -16.34
N LYS A 144 15.18 -4.75 -17.65
CA LYS A 144 14.49 -3.68 -18.39
C LYS A 144 12.98 -3.88 -18.42
N LEU A 145 12.50 -5.11 -18.63
CA LEU A 145 11.07 -5.43 -18.53
C LEU A 145 10.54 -5.24 -17.10
N LEU A 146 11.31 -5.59 -16.07
CA LEU A 146 10.90 -5.32 -14.68
C LEU A 146 10.70 -3.83 -14.44
N HIS A 147 11.64 -2.99 -14.91
CA HIS A 147 11.51 -1.54 -14.80
C HIS A 147 10.28 -1.01 -15.53
N TRP A 148 9.99 -1.52 -16.73
CA TRP A 148 8.79 -1.17 -17.48
C TRP A 148 7.50 -1.57 -16.75
N ILE A 149 7.40 -2.81 -16.30
CA ILE A 149 6.22 -3.33 -15.60
C ILE A 149 6.01 -2.62 -14.26
N ALA A 150 7.07 -2.30 -13.52
CA ALA A 150 6.98 -1.57 -12.26
C ALA A 150 6.51 -0.12 -12.45
N ARG A 151 6.89 0.53 -13.57
CA ARG A 151 6.47 1.89 -13.89
C ARG A 151 5.00 1.97 -14.29
N GLU A 152 4.50 0.97 -15.01
CA GLU A 152 3.10 0.90 -15.47
C GLU A 152 2.33 -0.21 -14.75
N SER A 153 2.55 -0.35 -13.43
CA SER A 153 2.00 -1.45 -12.62
C SER A 153 0.47 -1.43 -12.54
N GLN A 154 -0.17 -0.27 -12.71
CA GLN A 154 -1.63 -0.12 -12.71
C GLN A 154 -2.34 -0.89 -13.85
N CYS A 155 -1.62 -1.17 -14.94
CA CYS A 155 -2.13 -1.97 -16.05
C CYS A 155 -1.72 -3.45 -15.97
N ALA A 156 -1.05 -3.85 -14.89
CA ALA A 156 -0.56 -5.21 -14.72
C ALA A 156 -1.71 -6.21 -14.48
N THR A 157 -1.52 -7.42 -14.98
CA THR A 157 -2.43 -8.56 -14.76
C THR A 157 -1.82 -9.56 -13.78
N ARG A 158 -2.48 -10.72 -13.63
CA ARG A 158 -2.01 -11.82 -12.77
C ARG A 158 -0.62 -12.27 -13.17
N SER A 159 0.18 -12.64 -12.18
CA SER A 159 1.51 -13.20 -12.40
C SER A 159 1.42 -14.56 -13.08
N TYR A 160 2.30 -14.80 -14.06
CA TYR A 160 2.42 -16.09 -14.76
C TYR A 160 3.49 -17.01 -14.14
N VAL A 161 4.03 -16.65 -12.97
CA VAL A 161 5.10 -17.40 -12.28
C VAL A 161 4.73 -18.86 -12.01
N TRP A 162 3.44 -19.17 -11.83
CA TRP A 162 2.92 -20.53 -11.65
C TRP A 162 3.21 -21.46 -12.85
N ALA A 163 3.44 -20.92 -14.05
CA ALA A 163 3.73 -21.71 -15.25
C ALA A 163 5.19 -22.18 -15.34
N ILE A 164 6.10 -21.61 -14.54
CA ILE A 164 7.55 -21.88 -14.63
C ILE A 164 7.90 -23.37 -14.47
N PRO A 165 7.38 -24.11 -13.45
CA PRO A 165 7.70 -25.53 -13.28
C PRO A 165 7.22 -26.40 -14.45
N LEU A 166 6.07 -26.05 -15.06
CA LEU A 166 5.52 -26.77 -16.21
C LEU A 166 6.41 -26.59 -17.45
N VAL A 167 6.88 -25.37 -17.71
CA VAL A 167 7.81 -25.09 -18.82
C VAL A 167 9.13 -25.84 -18.63
N ILE A 168 9.66 -25.89 -17.41
CA ILE A 168 10.87 -26.65 -17.09
C ILE A 168 10.65 -28.15 -17.30
N ALA A 169 9.49 -28.70 -16.91
CA ALA A 169 9.14 -30.09 -17.14
C ALA A 169 9.03 -30.43 -18.64
N LEU A 170 8.44 -29.54 -19.44
CA LEU A 170 8.38 -29.66 -20.90
C LEU A 170 9.78 -29.65 -21.51
N HIS A 171 10.65 -28.75 -21.06
CA HIS A 171 12.05 -28.72 -21.52
C HIS A 171 12.80 -30.01 -21.18
N ASP A 172 12.66 -30.53 -19.95
CA ASP A 172 13.26 -31.81 -19.53
C ASP A 172 12.73 -33.00 -20.37
N PHE A 173 11.44 -33.00 -20.69
CA PHE A 173 10.84 -34.00 -21.57
C PHE A 173 11.46 -33.97 -22.98
N TRP A 174 11.52 -32.79 -23.60
CA TRP A 174 12.00 -32.63 -24.98
C TRP A 174 13.48 -32.93 -25.13
N THR A 175 14.30 -32.55 -24.14
CA THR A 175 15.77 -32.62 -24.25
C THR A 175 16.36 -33.93 -23.75
N VAL A 176 15.76 -34.55 -22.72
CA VAL A 176 16.30 -35.75 -22.07
C VAL A 176 15.39 -36.94 -22.29
N ARG A 177 14.12 -36.86 -21.86
CA ARG A 177 13.25 -38.05 -21.72
C ARG A 177 12.71 -38.60 -23.03
N ARG A 178 12.48 -37.74 -24.03
CA ARG A 178 11.97 -38.16 -25.35
C ARG A 178 12.86 -39.22 -26.00
N HIS A 179 14.15 -39.20 -25.68
CA HIS A 179 15.16 -40.09 -26.25
C HIS A 179 15.48 -41.33 -25.39
N GLU A 180 14.86 -41.49 -24.21
CA GLU A 180 15.07 -42.69 -23.36
C GLU A 180 14.32 -43.92 -23.93
N GLN A 181 15.05 -44.97 -24.30
CA GLN A 181 14.45 -46.25 -24.71
C GLN A 181 13.94 -47.02 -23.48
N PHE A 182 12.70 -47.49 -23.54
CA PHE A 182 12.04 -48.26 -22.49
C PHE A 182 12.18 -49.75 -22.82
N ASN A 183 12.79 -50.53 -21.91
CA ASN A 183 12.86 -51.98 -22.03
C ASN A 183 11.71 -52.60 -21.26
N GLU A 184 10.78 -53.26 -21.95
CA GLU A 184 9.60 -53.91 -21.35
C GLU A 184 9.93 -55.16 -20.51
N GLN A 185 11.16 -55.68 -20.59
CA GLN A 185 11.56 -56.95 -19.95
C GLN A 185 11.84 -56.86 -18.44
N ASP A 186 11.86 -55.66 -17.84
CA ASP A 186 12.27 -55.45 -16.43
C ASP A 186 11.09 -55.41 -15.42
N VAL A 187 9.83 -55.66 -15.83
CA VAL A 187 8.66 -55.54 -14.95
C VAL A 187 8.05 -56.92 -14.62
N VAL A 188 8.63 -57.62 -13.64
CA VAL A 188 8.02 -58.81 -13.02
C VAL A 188 7.53 -58.44 -11.63
N SER A 189 6.21 -58.34 -11.44
CA SER A 189 5.61 -58.08 -10.12
C SER A 189 4.26 -58.81 -9.98
N PRO A 190 3.97 -59.43 -8.82
CA PRO A 190 2.79 -60.27 -8.64
C PRO A 190 1.47 -59.51 -8.47
N SER A 191 1.51 -58.19 -8.18
CA SER A 191 0.29 -57.38 -8.01
C SER A 191 0.05 -56.43 -9.20
N ARG A 192 -1.19 -56.42 -9.71
CA ARG A 192 -1.62 -55.53 -10.81
C ARG A 192 -1.37 -54.05 -10.48
N LEU A 193 -1.53 -53.66 -9.21
CA LEU A 193 -1.30 -52.30 -8.74
C LEU A 193 0.19 -51.89 -8.79
N ALA A 194 1.11 -52.81 -8.47
CA ALA A 194 2.55 -52.56 -8.56
C ALA A 194 3.01 -52.43 -10.02
N VAL A 195 2.44 -53.20 -10.94
CA VAL A 195 2.71 -53.11 -12.39
C VAL A 195 2.22 -51.78 -12.96
N ILE A 196 1.02 -51.32 -12.56
CA ILE A 196 0.51 -50.00 -12.97
C ILE A 196 1.40 -48.89 -12.41
N ARG A 197 1.80 -48.99 -11.13
CA ARG A 197 2.68 -48.01 -10.48
C ARG A 197 4.06 -47.95 -11.15
N SER A 198 4.67 -49.09 -11.49
CA SER A 198 5.97 -49.13 -12.17
C SER A 198 5.90 -48.53 -13.58
N ARG A 199 4.83 -48.83 -14.34
CA ARG A 199 4.58 -48.19 -15.64
C ARG A 199 4.45 -46.68 -15.54
N ILE A 200 3.80 -46.16 -14.49
CA ILE A 200 3.66 -44.72 -14.25
C ILE A 200 5.00 -44.07 -13.86
N THR A 201 5.79 -44.69 -12.98
CA THR A 201 7.08 -44.13 -12.52
C THR A 201 8.18 -44.21 -13.59
N GLN A 202 8.07 -45.14 -14.53
CA GLN A 202 9.00 -45.33 -15.65
C GLN A 202 8.52 -44.67 -16.95
N SER A 203 7.30 -44.12 -17.00
CA SER A 203 6.80 -43.39 -18.16
C SER A 203 7.63 -42.15 -18.48
N ARG A 204 7.83 -41.89 -19.78
CA ARG A 204 8.49 -40.66 -20.27
C ARG A 204 7.75 -39.39 -19.86
N TYR A 205 6.44 -39.49 -19.59
CA TYR A 205 5.56 -38.37 -19.22
C TYR A 205 5.44 -38.14 -17.71
N ARG A 206 6.17 -38.90 -16.88
CA ARG A 206 5.94 -38.96 -15.42
C ARG A 206 5.89 -37.59 -14.72
N PHE A 207 6.64 -36.59 -15.16
CA PHE A 207 6.64 -35.26 -14.52
C PHE A 207 5.71 -34.23 -15.18
N LEU A 208 5.17 -34.49 -16.37
CA LEU A 208 4.30 -33.53 -17.06
C LEU A 208 2.94 -33.42 -16.38
N LEU A 209 2.30 -34.56 -16.07
CA LEU A 209 0.97 -34.55 -15.46
C LEU A 209 0.95 -33.92 -14.05
N PRO A 210 1.88 -34.25 -13.11
CA PRO A 210 1.92 -33.61 -11.81
C PRO A 210 2.20 -32.11 -11.89
N THR A 211 3.11 -31.68 -12.76
CA THR A 211 3.44 -30.25 -12.91
C THR A 211 2.32 -29.47 -13.59
N MET A 212 1.56 -30.11 -14.48
CA MET A 212 0.33 -29.55 -15.05
C MET A 212 -0.75 -29.37 -13.98
N CYS A 213 -0.98 -30.37 -13.12
CA CYS A 213 -1.92 -30.26 -11.99
C CYS A 213 -1.50 -29.15 -11.01
N LEU A 214 -0.20 -29.05 -10.69
CA LEU A 214 0.32 -27.99 -9.82
C LEU A 214 0.17 -26.60 -10.45
N ALA A 215 0.48 -26.46 -11.75
CA ALA A 215 0.35 -25.21 -12.47
C ALA A 215 -1.12 -24.76 -12.56
N LEU A 216 -2.03 -25.68 -12.91
CA LEU A 216 -3.47 -25.40 -12.98
C LEU A 216 -4.04 -25.07 -11.60
N GLY A 217 -3.71 -25.86 -10.57
CA GLY A 217 -4.12 -25.60 -9.19
C GLY A 217 -3.64 -24.23 -8.71
N SER A 218 -2.36 -23.90 -8.96
CA SER A 218 -1.79 -22.59 -8.60
C SER A 218 -2.45 -21.44 -9.37
N ALA A 219 -2.73 -21.61 -10.66
CA ALA A 219 -3.41 -20.60 -11.47
C ALA A 219 -4.84 -20.33 -10.95
N LEU A 220 -5.58 -21.38 -10.60
CA LEU A 220 -6.94 -21.28 -10.06
C LEU A 220 -6.96 -20.69 -8.65
N VAL A 221 -6.04 -21.10 -7.77
CA VAL A 221 -5.88 -20.52 -6.43
C VAL A 221 -5.60 -19.02 -6.54
N MET A 222 -4.61 -18.63 -7.35
CA MET A 222 -4.25 -17.21 -7.54
C MET A 222 -5.38 -16.42 -8.21
N ALA A 223 -6.19 -17.05 -9.06
CA ALA A 223 -7.37 -16.43 -9.65
C ALA A 223 -8.49 -16.23 -8.63
N ALA A 224 -8.69 -17.18 -7.71
CA ALA A 224 -9.69 -17.09 -6.66
C ALA A 224 -9.27 -16.16 -5.50
N ALA A 225 -7.97 -16.01 -5.26
CA ALA A 225 -7.41 -15.10 -4.26
C ALA A 225 -7.09 -13.69 -4.80
N ASP A 226 -7.44 -13.41 -6.06
CA ASP A 226 -7.18 -12.13 -6.70
C ASP A 226 -8.04 -11.04 -6.06
N LEU A 227 -7.41 -9.89 -5.80
CA LEU A 227 -8.10 -8.76 -5.17
C LEU A 227 -8.85 -7.94 -6.24
N PRO A 228 -9.91 -7.22 -5.86
CA PRO A 228 -10.54 -6.25 -6.73
C PRO A 228 -9.52 -5.27 -7.32
N ARG A 229 -9.79 -4.78 -8.52
CA ARG A 229 -8.91 -3.79 -9.13
C ARG A 229 -8.90 -2.50 -8.32
N SER A 230 -7.73 -1.87 -8.27
CA SER A 230 -7.60 -0.50 -7.81
C SER A 230 -8.30 0.44 -8.79
N THR A 231 -8.72 1.59 -8.29
CA THR A 231 -9.31 2.67 -9.09
C THR A 231 -8.25 3.57 -9.72
N TYR A 232 -6.96 3.24 -9.54
CA TYR A 232 -5.87 3.90 -10.25
C TYR A 232 -6.05 3.77 -11.76
N ILE A 233 -5.91 4.88 -12.49
CA ILE A 233 -6.28 4.93 -13.91
C ILE A 233 -5.24 4.18 -14.76
N CYS A 234 -5.63 3.04 -15.32
CA CYS A 234 -4.96 2.45 -16.49
C CYS A 234 -5.53 3.08 -17.76
N ALA A 235 -5.04 4.29 -18.08
CA ALA A 235 -5.62 5.14 -19.12
C ALA A 235 -5.66 4.47 -20.50
N GLU A 236 -6.82 4.57 -21.16
CA GLU A 236 -7.10 3.90 -22.44
C GLU A 236 -6.44 4.58 -23.62
N VAL A 237 -6.12 5.88 -23.46
CA VAL A 237 -5.32 6.67 -24.42
C VAL A 237 -3.97 5.99 -24.70
N PHE A 238 -3.48 5.17 -23.76
CA PHE A 238 -2.28 4.37 -23.98
C PHE A 238 -2.61 2.93 -24.38
N ARG A 239 -1.77 2.37 -25.26
CA ARG A 239 -1.80 0.93 -25.58
C ARG A 239 -1.30 0.02 -24.44
N TYR A 240 -1.18 0.51 -23.21
CA TYR A 240 -0.61 -0.21 -22.06
C TYR A 240 -1.46 -1.39 -21.61
N ARG A 241 -2.77 -1.32 -21.82
CA ARG A 241 -3.72 -2.39 -21.48
C ARG A 241 -3.39 -3.75 -22.10
N GLY A 242 -2.83 -3.77 -23.31
CA GLY A 242 -2.33 -4.99 -23.97
C GLY A 242 -0.82 -5.20 -23.81
N ILE A 243 -0.04 -4.12 -23.85
CA ILE A 243 1.44 -4.19 -23.84
C ILE A 243 1.97 -4.66 -22.48
N VAL A 244 1.38 -4.22 -21.36
CA VAL A 244 1.87 -4.59 -20.03
C VAL A 244 1.66 -6.10 -19.75
N PRO A 245 0.47 -6.69 -19.97
CA PRO A 245 0.29 -8.14 -19.85
C PRO A 245 1.20 -8.95 -20.78
N PHE A 246 1.38 -8.50 -22.03
CA PHE A 246 2.33 -9.12 -22.96
C PHE A 246 3.77 -9.07 -22.41
N SER A 247 4.17 -7.93 -21.85
CA SER A 247 5.48 -7.76 -21.21
C SER A 247 5.66 -8.68 -19.99
N GLN A 248 4.60 -8.92 -19.21
CA GLN A 248 4.63 -9.88 -18.09
C GLN A 248 4.79 -11.32 -18.57
N ALA A 249 4.11 -11.70 -19.66
CA ALA A 249 4.27 -13.01 -20.28
C ALA A 249 5.71 -13.19 -20.82
N LEU A 250 6.23 -12.20 -21.55
CA LEU A 250 7.61 -12.19 -22.03
C LEU A 250 8.64 -12.26 -20.90
N ALA A 251 8.42 -11.52 -19.81
CA ALA A 251 9.27 -11.57 -18.63
C ALA A 251 9.31 -12.98 -18.00
N THR A 252 8.16 -13.66 -17.94
CA THR A 252 8.06 -15.03 -17.44
C THR A 252 8.77 -16.03 -18.37
N MET A 253 8.65 -15.85 -19.69
CA MET A 253 9.41 -16.66 -20.66
C MET A 253 10.92 -16.47 -20.49
N LEU A 254 11.38 -15.23 -20.28
CA LEU A 254 12.79 -14.95 -19.98
C LEU A 254 13.23 -15.58 -18.66
N ASP A 255 12.38 -15.58 -17.62
CA ASP A 255 12.67 -16.28 -16.35
C ASP A 255 12.93 -17.78 -16.59
N CYS A 256 12.10 -18.43 -17.41
CA CYS A 256 12.34 -19.82 -17.83
C CYS A 256 13.67 -19.98 -18.60
N CYS A 257 13.97 -19.09 -19.55
CA CYS A 257 15.22 -19.11 -20.33
C CYS A 257 16.46 -18.91 -19.44
N ILE A 258 16.40 -18.02 -18.46
CA ILE A 258 17.48 -17.75 -17.50
C ILE A 258 17.73 -18.99 -16.64
N ILE A 259 16.67 -19.63 -16.13
CA ILE A 259 16.79 -20.85 -15.33
C ILE A 259 17.41 -21.98 -16.17
N ILE A 260 16.88 -22.23 -17.38
CA ILE A 260 17.37 -23.30 -18.27
C ILE A 260 18.84 -23.08 -18.65
N SER A 261 19.22 -21.84 -18.98
CA SER A 261 20.61 -21.50 -19.36
C SER A 261 21.56 -21.63 -18.18
N SER A 262 21.14 -21.21 -16.98
CA SER A 262 21.93 -21.34 -15.75
C SER A 262 22.16 -22.81 -15.39
N VAL A 263 21.10 -23.63 -15.44
CA VAL A 263 21.19 -25.08 -15.22
C VAL A 263 22.05 -25.75 -16.29
N GLY A 264 21.94 -25.33 -17.55
CA GLY A 264 22.76 -25.82 -18.66
C GLY A 264 24.25 -25.54 -18.47
N LEU A 265 24.61 -24.38 -17.93
CA LEU A 265 26.00 -24.03 -17.59
C LEU A 265 26.52 -24.81 -16.38
N VAL A 266 25.68 -25.03 -15.36
CA VAL A 266 26.04 -25.78 -14.15
C VAL A 266 26.20 -27.28 -14.44
N SER A 267 25.28 -27.88 -15.19
CA SER A 267 25.25 -29.33 -15.48
C SER A 267 26.32 -29.77 -16.48
N ARG A 268 26.60 -28.99 -17.54
CA ARG A 268 27.54 -29.35 -18.61
C ARG A 268 29.02 -29.20 -18.25
N GLY A 269 29.33 -28.62 -17.09
CA GLY A 269 30.69 -28.54 -16.56
C GLY A 269 31.09 -29.68 -15.61
N ARG A 270 30.20 -30.65 -15.36
CA ARG A 270 30.46 -31.79 -14.46
C ARG A 270 31.19 -32.94 -15.18
N VAL A 271 32.52 -32.83 -15.27
CA VAL A 271 33.39 -33.95 -15.71
C VAL A 271 34.43 -34.32 -14.63
N SER A 272 34.65 -33.45 -13.63
CA SER A 272 35.62 -33.62 -12.53
C SER A 272 35.26 -32.72 -11.33
N GLN A 273 35.62 -33.10 -10.09
CA GLN A 273 35.41 -32.31 -8.85
C GLN A 273 36.01 -30.89 -8.92
N THR A 274 37.08 -30.68 -9.71
CA THR A 274 37.68 -29.35 -9.92
C THR A 274 36.96 -28.52 -10.99
N GLN A 275 36.12 -29.16 -11.81
CA GLN A 275 35.34 -28.55 -12.89
C GLN A 275 33.91 -28.18 -12.43
N GLU A 276 33.37 -28.86 -11.42
CA GLU A 276 32.14 -28.46 -10.71
C GLU A 276 32.24 -27.04 -10.13
N ALA A 277 33.35 -26.73 -9.46
CA ALA A 277 33.58 -25.41 -8.89
C ALA A 277 33.69 -24.31 -9.98
N ARG A 278 34.19 -24.63 -11.19
CA ARG A 278 34.25 -23.70 -12.34
C ARG A 278 32.86 -23.39 -12.94
N SER A 279 31.87 -24.25 -12.73
CA SER A 279 30.55 -24.12 -13.36
C SER A 279 29.68 -23.06 -12.67
N TYR A 280 29.72 -22.99 -11.34
CA TYR A 280 29.06 -21.93 -10.57
C TYR A 280 29.65 -20.55 -10.79
N SER A 281 30.97 -20.47 -10.96
CA SER A 281 31.61 -19.19 -11.30
C SER A 281 31.17 -18.66 -12.66
N ALA A 282 30.79 -19.51 -13.62
CA ALA A 282 30.32 -19.02 -14.92
C ALA A 282 28.99 -18.25 -14.80
N VAL A 283 28.06 -18.75 -13.99
CA VAL A 283 26.80 -18.06 -13.66
C VAL A 283 27.08 -16.79 -12.85
N GLY A 284 28.00 -16.86 -11.87
CA GLY A 284 28.44 -15.68 -11.12
C GLY A 284 29.03 -14.56 -11.99
N TRP A 285 29.86 -14.92 -12.98
CA TRP A 285 30.38 -13.97 -13.96
C TRP A 285 29.29 -13.42 -14.89
N ALA A 286 28.27 -14.22 -15.23
CA ALA A 286 27.13 -13.72 -15.99
C ALA A 286 26.35 -12.65 -15.21
N PHE A 287 26.12 -12.88 -13.90
CA PHE A 287 25.46 -11.90 -13.03
C PHE A 287 26.29 -10.61 -12.88
N LEU A 288 27.61 -10.73 -12.65
CA LEU A 288 28.50 -9.57 -12.60
C LEU A 288 28.54 -8.79 -13.92
N SER A 289 28.63 -9.49 -15.05
CA SER A 289 28.68 -8.86 -16.38
C SER A 289 27.36 -8.14 -16.68
N SER A 290 26.23 -8.76 -16.34
CA SER A 290 24.90 -8.15 -16.49
C SER A 290 24.77 -6.90 -15.62
N SER A 291 25.23 -6.98 -14.36
CA SER A 291 25.27 -5.84 -13.43
C SER A 291 26.13 -4.69 -13.98
N LEU A 292 27.32 -5.00 -14.52
CA LEU A 292 28.22 -4.02 -15.13
C LEU A 292 27.60 -3.36 -16.37
N ILE A 293 26.98 -4.13 -17.27
CA ILE A 293 26.31 -3.59 -18.47
C ILE A 293 25.16 -2.65 -18.07
N LEU A 294 24.35 -3.04 -17.10
CA LEU A 294 23.25 -2.22 -16.59
C LEU A 294 23.76 -0.94 -15.90
N ALA A 295 24.84 -1.05 -15.11
CA ALA A 295 25.48 0.08 -14.46
C ALA A 295 26.07 1.06 -15.48
N LEU A 296 26.79 0.57 -16.48
CA LEU A 296 27.32 1.40 -17.58
C LEU A 296 26.19 2.11 -18.33
N GLY A 297 25.11 1.40 -18.67
CA GLY A 297 23.94 2.00 -19.30
C GLY A 297 23.28 3.07 -18.41
N GLY A 298 23.20 2.84 -17.10
CA GLY A 298 22.74 3.82 -16.12
C GLY A 298 23.63 5.07 -16.08
N THR A 299 24.95 4.88 -16.04
CA THR A 299 25.93 5.98 -16.07
C THR A 299 25.80 6.82 -17.34
N LEU A 300 25.59 6.20 -18.50
CA LEU A 300 25.34 6.93 -19.74
C LEU A 300 24.07 7.79 -19.64
N VAL A 301 22.98 7.26 -19.07
CA VAL A 301 21.75 8.04 -18.86
C VAL A 301 22.01 9.24 -17.94
N VAL A 302 22.77 9.06 -16.86
CA VAL A 302 23.14 10.14 -15.92
C VAL A 302 24.04 11.21 -16.57
N ILE A 303 24.91 10.80 -17.50
CA ILE A 303 25.77 11.71 -18.27
C ILE A 303 24.92 12.52 -19.27
N PHE A 304 24.10 11.86 -20.08
CA PHE A 304 23.35 12.47 -21.17
C PHE A 304 22.03 13.14 -20.74
N ARG A 305 21.51 12.85 -19.54
CA ARG A 305 20.33 13.50 -18.96
C ARG A 305 20.66 14.16 -17.62
N PRO A 306 21.16 15.41 -17.62
CA PRO A 306 21.60 16.08 -16.40
C PRO A 306 20.49 16.21 -15.34
N GLY A 307 19.22 16.38 -15.76
CA GLY A 307 18.07 16.41 -14.85
C GLY A 307 17.84 15.11 -14.07
N TYR A 308 18.44 14.00 -14.47
CA TYR A 308 18.30 12.71 -13.79
C TYR A 308 19.35 12.49 -12.69
N ARG A 309 20.36 13.36 -12.58
CA ARG A 309 21.49 13.19 -11.66
C ARG A 309 21.06 13.21 -10.20
N HIS A 310 20.26 14.21 -9.81
CA HIS A 310 19.78 14.33 -8.44
C HIS A 310 19.01 13.09 -8.02
N TRP A 311 18.01 12.69 -8.81
CA TRP A 311 17.28 11.45 -8.59
C TRP A 311 18.23 10.26 -8.53
N ALA A 312 19.18 10.09 -9.45
CA ALA A 312 20.06 8.92 -9.48
C ALA A 312 20.88 8.73 -8.18
N PHE A 313 21.35 9.82 -7.56
CA PHE A 313 22.21 9.75 -6.37
C PHE A 313 21.47 9.99 -5.04
N SER A 314 20.26 10.55 -5.04
CA SER A 314 19.46 10.77 -3.83
C SER A 314 18.83 9.47 -3.32
N LEU A 315 19.53 8.72 -2.46
CA LEU A 315 19.03 7.48 -1.87
C LEU A 315 18.44 7.75 -0.49
N SER A 316 17.13 7.51 -0.32
CA SER A 316 16.48 7.62 0.98
C SER A 316 16.92 6.49 1.92
N PHE A 317 16.93 6.77 3.22
CA PHE A 317 17.22 5.75 4.25
C PHE A 317 16.25 4.55 4.15
N TYR A 318 14.96 4.82 3.86
CA TYR A 318 13.94 3.78 3.66
C TYR A 318 14.27 2.84 2.51
N TYR A 319 14.70 3.42 1.37
CA TYR A 319 15.14 2.67 0.21
C TYR A 319 16.37 1.81 0.55
N ILE A 320 17.40 2.37 1.17
CA ILE A 320 18.63 1.62 1.50
C ILE A 320 18.34 0.45 2.45
N ARG A 321 17.55 0.68 3.51
CA ARG A 321 17.16 -0.37 4.46
C ARG A 321 16.42 -1.51 3.76
N SER A 322 15.42 -1.16 2.93
CA SER A 322 14.62 -2.11 2.18
C SER A 322 15.46 -2.86 1.13
N LEU A 323 16.37 -2.17 0.45
CA LEU A 323 17.33 -2.74 -0.48
C LEU A 323 18.23 -3.77 0.21
N CYS A 324 18.81 -3.45 1.36
CA CYS A 324 19.67 -4.37 2.11
C CYS A 324 18.90 -5.63 2.56
N ALA A 325 17.69 -5.48 3.09
CA ALA A 325 16.85 -6.61 3.51
C ALA A 325 16.45 -7.49 2.31
N PHE A 326 15.97 -6.86 1.23
CA PHE A 326 15.56 -7.56 0.01
C PHE A 326 16.74 -8.26 -0.67
N ALA A 327 17.89 -7.58 -0.79
CA ALA A 327 19.10 -8.16 -1.37
C ALA A 327 19.63 -9.32 -0.52
N SER A 328 19.62 -9.22 0.81
CA SER A 328 20.05 -10.31 1.69
C SER A 328 19.16 -11.56 1.52
N ALA A 329 17.84 -11.37 1.47
CA ALA A 329 16.91 -12.48 1.21
C ALA A 329 17.08 -13.07 -0.19
N ALA A 330 17.29 -12.24 -1.21
CA ALA A 330 17.57 -12.69 -2.58
C ALA A 330 18.88 -13.48 -2.69
N LEU A 331 19.95 -13.03 -2.00
CA LEU A 331 21.23 -13.72 -1.95
C LEU A 331 21.10 -15.09 -1.28
N LEU A 332 20.42 -15.14 -0.14
CA LEU A 332 20.14 -16.38 0.56
C LEU A 332 19.36 -17.34 -0.35
N SER A 333 18.33 -16.85 -1.04
CA SER A 333 17.53 -17.65 -1.99
C SER A 333 18.38 -18.20 -3.13
N VAL A 334 19.23 -17.38 -3.77
CA VAL A 334 20.13 -17.81 -4.87
C VAL A 334 21.11 -18.88 -4.39
N LEU A 335 21.75 -18.66 -3.24
CA LEU A 335 22.70 -19.62 -2.65
C LEU A 335 22.00 -20.95 -2.37
N CYS A 336 20.89 -20.92 -1.62
CA CYS A 336 20.11 -22.09 -1.26
C CYS A 336 19.55 -22.82 -2.49
N ALA A 337 19.10 -22.09 -3.51
CA ALA A 337 18.64 -22.66 -4.76
C ALA A 337 19.74 -23.45 -5.46
N LEU A 338 20.99 -22.95 -5.49
CA LEU A 338 22.10 -23.66 -6.13
C LEU A 338 22.48 -24.95 -5.41
N PHE A 339 22.49 -24.97 -4.08
CA PHE A 339 22.66 -26.23 -3.34
C PHE A 339 21.49 -27.19 -3.55
N ALA A 340 20.27 -26.67 -3.65
CA ALA A 340 19.10 -27.47 -3.98
C ALA A 340 19.21 -28.06 -5.40
N LEU A 341 19.76 -27.32 -6.38
CA LEU A 341 20.00 -27.83 -7.74
C LEU A 341 20.94 -29.05 -7.76
N ASP A 342 21.95 -29.09 -6.88
CA ASP A 342 22.83 -30.26 -6.73
C ASP A 342 22.15 -31.43 -6.03
N GLY A 343 21.34 -31.15 -5.01
CA GLY A 343 20.72 -32.19 -4.18
C GLY A 343 19.45 -32.82 -4.79
N VAL A 344 18.53 -32.01 -5.30
CA VAL A 344 17.17 -32.44 -5.73
C VAL A 344 16.88 -32.20 -7.21
N GLY A 345 17.76 -31.48 -7.91
CA GLY A 345 17.63 -31.16 -9.34
C GLY A 345 16.73 -29.95 -9.65
N PRO A 346 16.82 -29.42 -10.89
CA PRO A 346 16.20 -28.16 -11.30
C PRO A 346 14.67 -28.14 -11.27
N LEU A 347 14.05 -29.24 -11.69
CA LEU A 347 12.60 -29.33 -11.70
C LEU A 347 12.05 -29.27 -10.26
N THR A 348 12.61 -30.08 -9.35
CA THR A 348 12.18 -30.11 -7.94
C THR A 348 12.39 -28.78 -7.24
N THR A 349 13.54 -28.11 -7.45
CA THR A 349 13.79 -26.78 -6.90
C THR A 349 12.75 -25.77 -7.39
N SER A 350 12.41 -25.78 -8.69
CA SER A 350 11.39 -24.87 -9.24
C SER A 350 9.98 -25.13 -8.69
N VAL A 351 9.61 -26.40 -8.48
CA VAL A 351 8.35 -26.80 -7.87
C VAL A 351 8.27 -26.30 -6.42
N ILE A 352 9.35 -26.45 -5.64
CA ILE A 352 9.39 -25.97 -4.24
C ILE A 352 9.23 -24.45 -4.17
N VAL A 353 9.96 -23.70 -5.00
CA VAL A 353 9.87 -22.22 -5.00
C VAL A 353 8.48 -21.76 -5.43
N ALA A 354 7.95 -22.32 -6.52
CA ALA A 354 6.58 -22.01 -6.96
C ALA A 354 5.56 -22.38 -5.89
N PHE A 355 5.75 -23.50 -5.20
CA PHE A 355 4.85 -23.95 -4.15
C PHE A 355 4.81 -22.94 -2.99
N VAL A 356 6.00 -22.59 -2.48
CA VAL A 356 6.15 -21.65 -1.37
C VAL A 356 5.60 -20.27 -1.72
N CYS A 357 5.95 -19.74 -2.89
CA CYS A 357 5.50 -18.41 -3.29
C CYS A 357 3.98 -18.32 -3.41
N THR A 358 3.36 -19.31 -4.04
CA THR A 358 1.90 -19.40 -4.22
C THR A 358 1.22 -19.58 -2.87
N TYR A 359 1.68 -20.53 -2.06
CA TYR A 359 1.10 -20.81 -0.74
C TYR A 359 1.19 -19.61 0.20
N SER A 360 2.35 -18.92 0.27
CA SER A 360 2.53 -17.75 1.14
C SER A 360 1.59 -16.62 0.77
N ARG A 361 1.46 -16.28 -0.51
CA ARG A 361 0.58 -15.19 -0.98
C ARG A 361 -0.90 -15.51 -0.78
N ASP A 362 -1.29 -16.72 -1.14
CA ASP A 362 -2.65 -17.19 -0.98
C ASP A 362 -3.07 -17.26 0.50
N SER A 363 -2.14 -17.67 1.36
CA SER A 363 -2.34 -17.67 2.82
C SER A 363 -2.48 -16.26 3.39
N ASP A 364 -1.62 -15.34 2.99
CA ASP A 364 -1.69 -13.93 3.40
C ASP A 364 -3.03 -13.30 2.98
N SER A 365 -3.42 -13.49 1.71
CA SER A 365 -4.69 -12.99 1.17
C SER A 365 -5.89 -13.54 1.93
N ALA A 366 -5.98 -14.85 2.16
CA ALA A 366 -7.13 -15.40 2.89
C ALA A 366 -7.14 -15.04 4.38
N TRP A 367 -5.96 -14.81 4.97
CA TRP A 367 -5.88 -14.39 6.37
C TRP A 367 -6.38 -12.96 6.56
N ILE A 368 -6.03 -12.06 5.64
CA ILE A 368 -6.48 -10.67 5.64
C ILE A 368 -7.97 -10.59 5.27
N ASN A 369 -8.40 -11.37 4.28
CA ASN A 369 -9.74 -11.30 3.70
C ASN A 369 -10.67 -12.41 4.20
N ARG A 370 -10.87 -12.49 5.53
CA ARG A 370 -11.78 -13.47 6.16
C ARG A 370 -13.26 -13.12 6.01
N GLY A 371 -13.57 -11.85 5.78
CA GLY A 371 -14.94 -11.39 5.58
C GLY A 371 -15.52 -11.85 4.25
N PRO A 372 -16.82 -11.61 4.02
CA PRO A 372 -17.48 -11.90 2.73
C PRO A 372 -16.91 -11.07 1.57
N TYR A 373 -16.28 -9.91 1.84
CA TYR A 373 -15.57 -9.12 0.84
C TYR A 373 -14.06 -9.40 0.85
N PRO A 374 -13.40 -9.49 -0.31
CA PRO A 374 -13.95 -9.54 -1.67
C PRO A 374 -14.56 -10.92 -2.00
N PRO A 375 -15.60 -11.01 -2.85
CA PRO A 375 -16.28 -12.27 -3.12
C PRO A 375 -15.34 -13.33 -3.72
N VAL A 376 -15.42 -14.56 -3.19
CA VAL A 376 -14.70 -15.72 -3.73
C VAL A 376 -15.63 -16.91 -3.89
N ASN A 377 -15.37 -17.72 -4.91
CA ASN A 377 -16.07 -18.98 -5.09
C ASN A 377 -15.40 -20.07 -4.26
N THR A 378 -15.98 -20.42 -3.11
CA THR A 378 -15.44 -21.44 -2.19
C THR A 378 -15.26 -22.80 -2.87
N SER A 379 -16.16 -23.20 -3.79
CA SER A 379 -16.02 -24.47 -4.51
C SER A 379 -14.81 -24.48 -5.43
N LEU A 380 -14.54 -23.35 -6.10
CA LEU A 380 -13.35 -23.17 -6.94
C LEU A 380 -12.08 -23.19 -6.09
N VAL A 381 -12.10 -22.54 -4.92
CA VAL A 381 -10.98 -22.57 -3.97
C VAL A 381 -10.71 -24.00 -3.51
N LEU A 382 -11.71 -24.74 -3.04
CA LEU A 382 -11.56 -26.13 -2.61
C LEU A 382 -11.08 -27.05 -3.75
N PHE A 383 -11.61 -26.87 -4.96
CA PHE A 383 -11.16 -27.62 -6.14
C PHE A 383 -9.71 -27.29 -6.49
N SER A 384 -9.31 -26.02 -6.41
CA SER A 384 -7.94 -25.60 -6.66
C SER A 384 -6.95 -26.14 -5.63
N ILE A 385 -7.35 -26.17 -4.34
CA ILE A 385 -6.61 -26.82 -3.25
C ILE A 385 -6.50 -28.33 -3.53
N PHE A 386 -7.58 -28.97 -3.96
CA PHE A 386 -7.56 -30.39 -4.32
C PHE A 386 -6.57 -30.69 -5.45
N LEU A 387 -6.58 -29.92 -6.55
CA LEU A 387 -5.62 -30.07 -7.63
C LEU A 387 -4.18 -29.86 -7.16
N TYR A 388 -3.98 -28.91 -6.24
CA TYR A 388 -2.69 -28.60 -5.68
C TYR A 388 -2.16 -29.71 -4.75
N ILE A 389 -3.04 -30.31 -3.93
CA ILE A 389 -2.77 -31.52 -3.13
C ILE A 389 -2.43 -32.69 -4.06
N LEU A 390 -3.27 -32.94 -5.07
CA LEU A 390 -3.10 -34.04 -6.00
C LEU A 390 -1.78 -33.93 -6.77
N GLY A 391 -1.47 -32.74 -7.29
CA GLY A 391 -0.21 -32.48 -7.99
C GLY A 391 1.01 -32.67 -7.09
N THR A 392 0.95 -32.17 -5.85
CA THR A 392 2.04 -32.33 -4.87
C THR A 392 2.22 -33.79 -4.48
N PHE A 393 1.13 -34.48 -4.14
CA PHE A 393 1.15 -35.90 -3.80
C PHE A 393 1.69 -36.75 -4.96
N TRP A 394 1.21 -36.51 -6.18
CA TRP A 394 1.67 -37.25 -7.35
C TRP A 394 3.15 -37.02 -7.63
N TYR A 395 3.60 -35.76 -7.58
CA TYR A 395 5.01 -35.39 -7.79
C TYR A 395 5.93 -36.10 -6.78
N THR A 396 5.55 -36.11 -5.51
CA THR A 396 6.33 -36.74 -4.44
C THR A 396 6.35 -38.27 -4.52
N ARG A 397 5.26 -38.90 -4.99
CA ARG A 397 5.18 -40.37 -5.17
C ARG A 397 5.93 -40.89 -6.40
N ILE A 398 6.01 -40.11 -7.46
CA ILE A 398 6.85 -40.46 -8.63
C ILE A 398 8.33 -40.47 -8.26
N GLY A 399 8.74 -39.63 -7.30
CA GLY A 399 10.12 -39.54 -6.83
C GLY A 399 10.59 -40.66 -5.89
N THR A 400 9.72 -41.56 -5.42
CA THR A 400 10.14 -42.69 -4.57
C THR A 400 10.46 -43.92 -5.42
N PRO A 401 11.73 -44.38 -5.53
CA PRO A 401 12.04 -45.67 -6.15
C PRO A 401 11.49 -46.82 -5.29
N ASN A 402 10.97 -47.87 -5.94
CA ASN A 402 10.65 -49.13 -5.26
C ASN A 402 11.95 -49.76 -4.75
N GLU A 403 11.94 -50.20 -3.50
CA GLU A 403 13.10 -50.73 -2.79
C GLU A 403 13.49 -52.16 -3.23
N GLU A 404 12.74 -52.80 -4.13
CA GLU A 404 12.86 -54.25 -4.33
C GLU A 404 13.60 -54.74 -5.59
N TYR A 405 14.01 -53.93 -6.58
CA TYR A 405 14.36 -54.54 -7.89
C TYR A 405 15.44 -53.92 -8.80
N HIS A 406 16.50 -53.26 -8.29
CA HIS A 406 17.59 -52.82 -9.19
C HIS A 406 19.01 -53.18 -8.73
N SER A 407 19.74 -53.87 -9.61
CA SER A 407 21.14 -54.29 -9.43
C SER A 407 22.12 -53.11 -9.42
N ALA A 408 23.23 -53.31 -8.71
CA ALA A 408 24.19 -52.30 -8.25
C ALA A 408 24.91 -51.47 -9.33
N ARG A 409 24.75 -51.73 -10.64
CA ARG A 409 25.47 -50.99 -11.70
C ARG A 409 24.75 -49.74 -12.22
N SER A 410 23.42 -49.61 -12.06
CA SER A 410 22.68 -48.41 -12.47
C SER A 410 22.31 -47.47 -11.29
N ALA A 411 22.64 -47.86 -10.06
CA ALA A 411 22.32 -47.11 -8.84
C ALA A 411 23.19 -45.85 -8.62
N LYS A 412 24.39 -45.79 -9.21
CA LYS A 412 25.32 -44.65 -9.04
C LYS A 412 24.95 -43.42 -9.88
N GLN A 413 24.03 -43.56 -10.85
CA GLN A 413 23.66 -42.47 -11.79
C GLN A 413 22.18 -42.05 -11.75
N ARG A 414 21.31 -42.79 -11.03
CA ARG A 414 19.86 -42.54 -10.95
C ARG A 414 19.29 -42.34 -9.53
N SER A 415 20.13 -42.25 -8.50
CA SER A 415 19.72 -42.20 -7.08
C SER A 415 19.43 -40.79 -6.51
N SER A 416 19.25 -39.75 -7.34
CA SER A 416 19.01 -38.38 -6.85
C SER A 416 17.53 -37.98 -6.67
N LEU A 417 16.60 -38.94 -6.66
CA LEU A 417 15.18 -38.65 -6.42
C LEU A 417 14.84 -38.90 -4.95
N VAL A 418 14.68 -37.79 -4.24
CA VAL A 418 14.58 -37.70 -2.79
C VAL A 418 13.29 -38.36 -2.29
N ARG A 419 13.45 -39.35 -1.41
CA ARG A 419 12.43 -39.73 -0.43
C ARG A 419 12.30 -38.54 0.53
N LEU A 420 11.25 -37.73 0.37
CA LEU A 420 10.96 -36.64 1.30
C LEU A 420 10.85 -37.24 2.71
N PRO A 421 11.52 -36.66 3.71
CA PRO A 421 11.37 -37.10 5.09
C PRO A 421 9.88 -37.09 5.49
N GLY A 422 9.44 -38.08 6.28
CA GLY A 422 8.04 -38.19 6.69
C GLY A 422 7.49 -36.90 7.33
N TRP A 423 8.33 -36.18 8.10
CA TRP A 423 7.97 -34.91 8.70
C TRP A 423 7.60 -33.82 7.68
N MET A 424 8.29 -33.72 6.54
CA MET A 424 7.95 -32.73 5.50
C MET A 424 6.58 -33.03 4.87
N SER A 425 6.26 -34.32 4.70
CA SER A 425 4.95 -34.74 4.19
C SER A 425 3.83 -34.39 5.19
N ILE A 426 4.07 -34.58 6.49
CA ILE A 426 3.15 -34.18 7.57
C ILE A 426 2.96 -32.65 7.56
N THR A 427 4.03 -31.88 7.44
CA THR A 427 3.95 -30.41 7.36
C THR A 427 3.09 -29.95 6.18
N ILE A 428 3.29 -30.53 4.99
CA ILE A 428 2.48 -30.21 3.81
C ILE A 428 0.99 -30.50 4.06
N VAL A 429 0.66 -31.63 4.68
CA VAL A 429 -0.72 -31.97 5.06
C VAL A 429 -1.30 -30.93 6.02
N ILE A 430 -0.56 -30.54 7.06
CA ILE A 430 -0.99 -29.50 8.02
C ILE A 430 -1.27 -28.18 7.31
N LEU A 431 -0.39 -27.76 6.39
CA LEU A 431 -0.57 -26.54 5.61
C LEU A 431 -1.85 -26.61 4.76
N PHE A 432 -2.11 -27.74 4.11
CA PHE A 432 -3.34 -27.92 3.34
C PHE A 432 -4.61 -27.93 4.22
N LEU A 433 -4.57 -28.60 5.38
CA LEU A 433 -5.67 -28.58 6.34
C LEU A 433 -5.95 -27.16 6.84
N LEU A 434 -4.89 -26.38 7.11
CA LEU A 434 -5.04 -24.97 7.48
C LEU A 434 -5.70 -24.16 6.36
N ARG A 435 -5.31 -24.36 5.09
CA ARG A 435 -5.96 -23.67 3.96
C ARG A 435 -7.42 -24.07 3.80
N ILE A 436 -7.74 -25.36 3.92
CA ILE A 436 -9.13 -25.84 3.87
C ILE A 436 -9.94 -25.22 5.01
N PHE A 437 -9.39 -25.19 6.23
CA PHE A 437 -10.02 -24.54 7.36
C PHE A 437 -10.28 -23.04 7.10
N LEU A 438 -9.31 -22.30 6.55
CA LEU A 438 -9.49 -20.89 6.19
C LEU A 438 -10.57 -20.71 5.11
N ALA A 439 -10.63 -21.61 4.13
CA ALA A 439 -11.64 -21.56 3.07
C ALA A 439 -13.06 -21.87 3.60
N LEU A 440 -13.18 -22.81 4.55
CA LEU A 440 -14.46 -23.21 5.15
C LEU A 440 -14.94 -22.28 6.26
N SER A 441 -14.03 -21.60 6.96
CA SER A 441 -14.37 -20.63 8.03
C SER A 441 -14.86 -19.29 7.50
N ARG A 442 -14.73 -19.05 6.19
CA ARG A 442 -15.19 -17.82 5.54
C ARG A 442 -16.72 -17.76 5.47
N THR A 443 -17.31 -16.71 6.01
CA THR A 443 -18.75 -16.44 5.87
C THR A 443 -19.02 -15.78 4.52
N GLY A 444 -19.79 -16.44 3.65
CA GLY A 444 -20.13 -15.95 2.32
C GLY A 444 -21.42 -15.12 2.24
N GLN A 445 -22.17 -15.06 3.35
CA GLN A 445 -23.48 -14.40 3.42
C GLN A 445 -23.56 -13.49 4.66
N LEU A 446 -24.31 -12.40 4.54
CA LEU A 446 -24.61 -11.46 5.62
C LEU A 446 -26.10 -11.49 5.92
N SER A 447 -26.49 -11.46 7.19
CA SER A 447 -27.91 -11.43 7.57
C SER A 447 -28.55 -10.05 7.48
N ILE A 448 -27.74 -8.98 7.60
CA ILE A 448 -28.17 -7.58 7.62
C ILE A 448 -27.20 -6.79 6.73
N HIS A 449 -27.71 -5.77 6.03
CA HIS A 449 -26.85 -4.91 5.23
C HIS A 449 -25.98 -4.01 6.14
N PRO A 450 -24.65 -3.95 5.98
CA PRO A 450 -23.77 -3.19 6.88
C PRO A 450 -24.09 -1.69 6.96
N ILE A 451 -24.62 -1.10 5.87
CA ILE A 451 -25.04 0.32 5.88
C ILE A 451 -26.17 0.56 6.89
N ASP A 452 -27.11 -0.36 7.07
CA ASP A 452 -28.18 -0.22 8.08
C ASP A 452 -27.59 -0.17 9.50
N GLU A 453 -26.63 -1.07 9.81
CA GLU A 453 -25.92 -1.09 11.09
C GLU A 453 -25.16 0.23 11.32
N MET A 454 -24.52 0.78 10.28
CA MET A 454 -23.77 2.04 10.38
C MET A 454 -24.67 3.26 10.58
N ILE A 455 -25.81 3.34 9.89
CA ILE A 455 -26.81 4.41 10.08
C ILE A 455 -27.35 4.36 11.52
N GLY A 456 -27.72 3.17 12.01
CA GLY A 456 -28.19 2.98 13.39
C GLY A 456 -27.13 3.36 14.44
N ASN A 457 -25.89 2.89 14.25
CA ASN A 457 -24.78 3.19 15.15
C ASN A 457 -24.43 4.69 15.17
N ALA A 458 -24.41 5.34 14.00
CA ALA A 458 -24.13 6.77 13.88
C ALA A 458 -25.15 7.62 14.65
N GLN A 459 -26.43 7.23 14.65
CA GLN A 459 -27.46 7.92 15.42
C GLN A 459 -27.18 7.88 16.92
N SER A 460 -26.88 6.69 17.47
CA SER A 460 -26.57 6.50 18.89
C SER A 460 -25.29 7.20 19.33
N LEU A 461 -24.23 7.09 18.51
CA LEU A 461 -22.94 7.75 18.76
C LEU A 461 -23.11 9.27 18.76
N HIS A 462 -23.83 9.84 17.79
CA HIS A 462 -24.06 11.27 17.73
C HIS A 462 -24.87 11.78 18.92
N GLN A 463 -25.94 11.07 19.33
CA GLN A 463 -26.72 11.47 20.50
C GLN A 463 -25.87 11.46 21.79
N SER A 464 -24.99 10.47 21.94
CA SER A 464 -24.07 10.37 23.07
C SER A 464 -23.04 11.50 23.06
N TRP A 465 -22.51 11.84 21.89
CA TRP A 465 -21.61 12.98 21.71
C TRP A 465 -22.33 14.31 21.99
N LEU A 466 -23.54 14.50 21.46
CA LEU A 466 -24.31 15.73 21.61
C LEU A 466 -24.61 16.06 23.08
N LYS A 467 -25.00 15.05 23.86
CA LYS A 467 -25.22 15.20 25.31
C LYS A 467 -23.98 15.75 26.02
N LYS A 468 -22.78 15.28 25.64
CA LYS A 468 -21.51 15.77 26.20
C LYS A 468 -21.19 17.19 25.72
N ALA A 469 -21.39 17.46 24.44
CA ALA A 469 -21.13 18.76 23.82
C ALA A 469 -22.03 19.89 24.38
N GLN A 470 -23.26 19.56 24.81
CA GLN A 470 -24.26 20.49 25.34
C GLN A 470 -24.26 20.66 26.86
N ALA A 471 -23.53 19.84 27.62
CA ALA A 471 -23.71 19.64 29.07
C ALA A 471 -23.45 20.85 30.01
N ALA A 472 -23.26 22.07 29.50
CA ALA A 472 -22.97 23.25 30.32
C ALA A 472 -24.18 24.21 30.41
N GLU A 473 -24.96 24.07 31.48
CA GLU A 473 -26.13 24.91 31.76
C GLU A 473 -25.75 26.24 32.45
N SER A 474 -24.67 26.23 33.24
CA SER A 474 -24.11 27.40 33.90
C SER A 474 -22.64 27.65 33.54
N LEU A 475 -22.16 28.87 33.81
CA LEU A 475 -20.73 29.20 33.67
C LEU A 475 -19.85 28.30 34.56
N SER A 476 -20.30 27.98 35.77
CA SER A 476 -19.58 27.09 36.70
C SER A 476 -19.44 25.68 36.12
N ASP A 477 -20.49 25.17 35.47
CA ASP A 477 -20.45 23.86 34.82
C ASP A 477 -19.50 23.87 33.62
N ALA A 478 -19.54 24.93 32.80
CA ALA A 478 -18.63 25.09 31.66
C ALA A 478 -17.15 25.08 32.10
N VAL A 479 -16.83 25.80 33.18
CA VAL A 479 -15.48 25.82 33.77
C VAL A 479 -15.09 24.44 34.30
N SER A 480 -16.00 23.75 35.00
CA SER A 480 -15.76 22.42 35.57
C SER A 480 -15.53 21.37 34.47
N GLN A 481 -16.37 21.36 33.43
CA GLN A 481 -16.22 20.48 32.28
C GLN A 481 -14.93 20.76 31.52
N TYR A 482 -14.55 22.03 31.35
CA TYR A 482 -13.28 22.40 30.75
C TYR A 482 -12.08 21.81 31.51
N ARG A 483 -12.08 21.96 32.85
CA ARG A 483 -11.02 21.39 33.71
C ARG A 483 -10.96 19.87 33.65
N ILE A 484 -12.10 19.20 33.70
CA ILE A 484 -12.19 17.73 33.60
C ILE A 484 -11.62 17.26 32.26
N ARG A 485 -11.92 17.99 31.18
CA ARG A 485 -11.59 17.57 29.82
C ARG A 485 -10.15 17.86 29.41
N TYR A 486 -9.64 19.04 29.74
CA TYR A 486 -8.33 19.52 29.26
C TYR A 486 -7.28 19.60 30.38
N HIS A 487 -7.65 19.24 31.61
CA HIS A 487 -6.77 19.27 32.79
C HIS A 487 -6.11 20.65 33.04
N ARG A 488 -6.79 21.72 32.65
CA ARG A 488 -6.32 23.11 32.77
C ARG A 488 -7.48 24.03 33.13
N PRO A 489 -7.22 25.17 33.79
CA PRO A 489 -8.24 26.21 33.95
C PRO A 489 -8.54 26.81 32.57
N PRO A 490 -9.77 27.30 32.31
CA PRO A 490 -10.06 28.04 31.09
C PRO A 490 -9.21 29.32 30.98
N PRO A 491 -9.00 29.88 29.77
CA PRO A 491 -8.27 31.14 29.60
C PRO A 491 -9.00 32.31 30.27
N PRO A 492 -8.31 33.42 30.58
CA PRO A 492 -8.96 34.68 30.96
C PRO A 492 -10.04 35.09 29.94
N MET A 493 -11.06 35.84 30.39
CA MET A 493 -12.21 36.26 29.57
C MET A 493 -13.13 35.12 29.10
N PHE A 494 -13.01 33.92 29.69
CA PHE A 494 -13.88 32.78 29.38
C PHE A 494 -15.35 33.03 29.73
N ASP A 495 -15.64 33.84 30.75
CA ASP A 495 -16.99 34.28 31.09
C ASP A 495 -17.62 35.09 29.94
N GLN A 496 -16.87 36.01 29.34
CA GLN A 496 -17.33 36.80 28.19
C GLN A 496 -17.59 35.90 26.98
N TRP A 497 -16.69 34.95 26.72
CA TRP A 497 -16.91 33.94 25.69
C TRP A 497 -18.15 33.08 25.95
N TYR A 498 -18.37 32.63 27.19
CA TYR A 498 -19.55 31.83 27.55
C TYR A 498 -20.85 32.64 27.35
N GLN A 499 -20.89 33.90 27.79
CA GLN A 499 -22.04 34.78 27.56
C GLN A 499 -22.26 35.04 26.07
N TRP A 500 -21.18 35.27 25.31
CA TRP A 500 -21.25 35.41 23.86
C TRP A 500 -21.84 34.17 23.19
N ALA A 501 -21.32 32.99 23.52
CA ALA A 501 -21.79 31.70 23.02
C ALA A 501 -23.28 31.47 23.33
N LYS A 502 -23.71 31.80 24.56
CA LYS A 502 -25.11 31.72 24.98
C LYS A 502 -26.01 32.70 24.22
N ASN A 503 -25.57 33.95 24.06
CA ASN A 503 -26.31 34.98 23.31
C ASN A 503 -26.47 34.61 21.83
N LYS A 504 -25.45 33.97 21.25
CA LYS A 504 -25.46 33.43 19.88
C LYS A 504 -26.22 32.11 19.74
N LYS A 505 -26.74 31.56 20.85
CA LYS A 505 -27.50 30.30 20.89
C LYS A 505 -26.71 29.16 20.25
N THR A 506 -25.41 29.03 20.54
CA THR A 506 -24.65 27.85 20.11
C THR A 506 -25.16 26.61 20.82
N LEU A 507 -25.21 25.47 20.11
CA LEU A 507 -25.47 24.18 20.73
C LEU A 507 -24.21 23.55 21.31
N ILE A 508 -23.05 23.84 20.75
CA ILE A 508 -21.79 23.21 21.13
C ILE A 508 -21.10 24.15 22.11
N MET A 509 -21.19 23.83 23.40
CA MET A 509 -20.61 24.63 24.48
C MET A 509 -19.30 24.05 25.01
N ASN A 510 -19.16 22.72 25.05
CA ASN A 510 -17.97 22.09 25.65
C ASN A 510 -17.01 21.47 24.62
N ASP A 511 -17.50 21.13 23.42
CA ASP A 511 -16.75 20.33 22.46
C ASP A 511 -15.84 21.14 21.51
N PHE A 512 -14.66 21.52 22.00
CA PHE A 512 -13.63 22.27 21.28
C PHE A 512 -12.30 21.50 21.19
N ASP A 513 -12.36 20.16 21.18
CA ASP A 513 -11.17 19.29 21.19
C ASP A 513 -10.22 19.58 20.03
N GLN A 514 -10.74 19.98 18.87
CA GLN A 514 -9.90 20.34 17.71
C GLN A 514 -8.93 21.50 18.04
N ILE A 515 -9.41 22.54 18.72
CA ILE A 515 -8.57 23.68 19.14
C ILE A 515 -7.48 23.18 20.09
N HIS A 516 -7.86 22.35 21.07
CA HIS A 516 -6.91 21.83 22.04
C HIS A 516 -5.87 20.92 21.40
N GLU A 517 -6.27 20.02 20.50
CA GLU A 517 -5.37 19.12 19.78
C GLU A 517 -4.36 19.87 18.90
N ASP A 518 -4.78 20.98 18.29
CA ASP A 518 -3.94 21.82 17.43
C ASP A 518 -2.95 22.65 18.25
N LEU A 519 -3.38 23.17 19.41
CA LEU A 519 -2.54 23.98 20.28
C LEU A 519 -1.64 23.16 21.22
N LEU A 520 -1.95 21.88 21.44
CA LEU A 520 -1.22 21.02 22.39
C LEU A 520 0.30 21.00 22.20
N PRO A 521 0.85 20.85 20.97
CA PRO A 521 2.30 20.87 20.75
C PRO A 521 2.98 22.19 21.15
N PHE A 522 2.28 23.32 21.01
CA PHE A 522 2.85 24.65 21.28
C PHE A 522 3.06 24.93 22.78
N TRP A 523 2.38 24.20 23.67
CA TRP A 523 2.68 24.23 25.10
C TRP A 523 4.10 23.74 25.46
N GLY A 524 4.75 23.02 24.55
CA GLY A 524 6.15 22.62 24.66
C GLY A 524 7.17 23.68 24.24
N MET A 525 6.73 24.86 23.76
CA MET A 525 7.59 25.95 23.29
C MET A 525 7.50 27.15 24.22
N ALA A 526 8.52 28.02 24.30
CA ALA A 526 8.43 29.25 25.08
C ALA A 526 7.48 30.27 24.42
N PRO A 527 6.66 31.04 25.17
CA PRO A 527 5.75 32.02 24.58
C PRO A 527 6.47 33.05 23.69
N GLN A 528 7.63 33.54 24.14
CA GLN A 528 8.49 34.45 23.35
C GLN A 528 8.92 33.84 22.01
N GLU A 529 9.26 32.55 21.98
CA GLU A 529 9.66 31.85 20.76
C GLU A 529 8.48 31.78 19.77
N ILE A 530 7.28 31.50 20.26
CA ILE A 530 6.05 31.49 19.44
C ILE A 530 5.82 32.88 18.81
N ARG A 531 5.96 33.96 19.61
CA ARG A 531 5.80 35.34 19.12
C ARG A 531 6.85 35.68 18.06
N GLN A 532 8.11 35.31 18.29
CA GLN A 532 9.20 35.54 17.35
C GLN A 532 8.98 34.79 16.03
N GLN A 533 8.63 33.51 16.08
CA GLN A 533 8.36 32.73 14.87
C GLN A 533 7.15 33.29 14.10
N THR A 534 6.10 33.72 14.80
CA THR A 534 4.93 34.37 14.18
C THR A 534 5.35 35.61 13.40
N ARG A 535 6.19 36.47 14.00
CA ARG A 535 6.74 37.65 13.32
C ARG A 535 7.57 37.27 12.10
N ASP A 536 8.50 36.34 12.24
CA ASP A 536 9.42 35.95 11.17
C ASP A 536 8.68 35.34 9.96
N LEU A 537 7.56 34.66 10.22
CA LEU A 537 6.65 34.18 9.19
C LEU A 537 5.99 35.33 8.43
N ILE A 538 5.47 36.32 9.16
CA ILE A 538 4.69 37.43 8.59
C ILE A 538 5.58 38.41 7.85
N VAL A 539 6.74 38.79 8.40
CA VAL A 539 7.57 39.89 7.87
C VAL A 539 8.06 39.61 6.45
N ASN A 540 8.33 38.35 6.11
CA ASN A 540 8.80 37.96 4.77
C ASN A 540 7.62 37.59 3.84
N PRO A 541 7.26 38.43 2.84
CA PRO A 541 6.15 38.12 1.93
C PRO A 541 6.38 36.86 1.09
N ALA A 542 7.64 36.47 0.87
CA ALA A 542 7.98 35.26 0.15
C ALA A 542 7.55 33.98 0.89
N ASN A 543 7.19 34.06 2.17
CA ASN A 543 6.60 32.94 2.90
C ASN A 543 5.15 32.65 2.48
N GLU A 544 4.46 33.58 1.80
CA GLU A 544 3.02 33.48 1.49
C GLU A 544 2.20 33.23 2.76
N VAL A 545 2.48 34.01 3.79
CA VAL A 545 1.78 34.02 5.07
C VAL A 545 1.38 35.46 5.37
N ALA A 546 0.10 35.68 5.62
CA ALA A 546 -0.44 36.98 5.96
C ALA A 546 -0.45 37.22 7.48
N GLY A 547 -0.15 38.44 7.90
CA GLY A 547 -0.28 38.87 9.29
C GLY A 547 -1.62 39.52 9.59
N ILE A 548 -2.25 39.11 10.69
CA ILE A 548 -3.33 39.86 11.35
C ILE A 548 -2.86 40.30 12.73
N SER A 549 -2.93 41.59 13.01
CA SER A 549 -2.55 42.18 14.30
C SER A 549 -3.78 42.69 15.04
N ILE A 550 -3.92 42.25 16.29
CA ILE A 550 -4.94 42.71 17.22
C ILE A 550 -4.26 43.63 18.24
N ARG A 551 -4.68 44.89 18.31
CA ARG A 551 -4.15 45.89 19.24
C ARG A 551 -5.27 46.73 19.83
N GLY A 552 -5.32 46.86 21.16
CA GLY A 552 -6.30 47.71 21.87
C GLY A 552 -7.74 47.41 21.47
N GLY A 553 -8.07 46.13 21.29
CA GLY A 553 -9.40 45.68 20.90
C GLY A 553 -9.78 45.89 19.42
N ARG A 554 -8.81 46.16 18.53
CA ARG A 554 -9.05 46.27 17.07
C ARG A 554 -8.14 45.34 16.28
N ALA A 555 -8.71 44.62 15.32
CA ALA A 555 -7.98 43.79 14.37
C ALA A 555 -7.63 44.59 13.11
N SER A 556 -6.43 44.35 12.56
CA SER A 556 -5.94 44.99 11.34
C SER A 556 -5.05 44.04 10.54
N ILE A 557 -5.03 44.23 9.22
CA ILE A 557 -4.18 43.46 8.30
C ILE A 557 -2.79 44.10 8.28
N ALA A 558 -1.73 43.29 8.32
CA ALA A 558 -0.35 43.77 8.18
C ALA A 558 -0.12 44.42 6.79
N SER A 559 0.77 45.41 6.73
CA SER A 559 0.97 46.26 5.55
C SER A 559 1.51 45.52 4.32
N ASN A 560 2.29 44.46 4.54
CA ASN A 560 3.13 43.76 3.56
C ASN A 560 2.42 42.69 2.70
N ILE A 561 1.09 42.70 2.63
CA ILE A 561 0.29 41.68 1.93
C ILE A 561 -0.15 42.17 0.54
N PRO A 562 -0.07 41.34 -0.52
CA PRO A 562 -0.60 41.67 -1.84
C PRO A 562 -2.10 42.03 -1.80
N SER A 563 -2.52 42.98 -2.64
CA SER A 563 -3.90 43.49 -2.64
C SER A 563 -4.97 42.41 -2.89
N GLU A 564 -4.64 41.36 -3.64
CA GLU A 564 -5.54 40.23 -3.93
C GLU A 564 -5.93 39.42 -2.69
N HIS A 565 -4.99 39.21 -1.76
CA HIS A 565 -5.24 38.49 -0.51
C HIS A 565 -5.90 39.37 0.56
N LYS A 566 -5.78 40.70 0.48
CA LYS A 566 -6.39 41.63 1.45
C LYS A 566 -7.90 41.48 1.52
N ARG A 567 -8.58 41.37 0.36
CA ARG A 567 -10.04 41.22 0.29
C ARG A 567 -10.54 39.94 0.99
N MET A 568 -9.78 38.84 0.89
CA MET A 568 -10.10 37.61 1.61
C MET A 568 -9.98 37.84 3.11
N LEU A 569 -8.88 38.44 3.57
CA LEU A 569 -8.59 38.67 4.98
C LEU A 569 -9.54 39.67 5.65
N ASP A 570 -10.19 40.56 4.90
CA ASP A 570 -11.23 41.45 5.43
C ASP A 570 -12.36 40.66 6.10
N GLY A 571 -12.72 39.47 5.58
CA GLY A 571 -13.70 38.59 6.21
C GLY A 571 -13.30 38.17 7.63
N LEU A 572 -12.01 37.90 7.83
CA LEU A 572 -11.45 37.50 9.12
C LEU A 572 -11.41 38.68 10.08
N VAL A 573 -10.95 39.85 9.60
CA VAL A 573 -10.97 41.09 10.40
C VAL A 573 -12.39 41.44 10.82
N ASN A 574 -13.36 41.36 9.91
CA ASN A 574 -14.77 41.61 10.20
C ASN A 574 -15.36 40.62 11.21
N MET A 575 -14.98 39.35 11.15
CA MET A 575 -15.38 38.35 12.14
C MET A 575 -14.81 38.69 13.52
N VAL A 576 -13.50 38.94 13.60
CA VAL A 576 -12.78 39.21 14.86
C VAL A 576 -13.22 40.54 15.48
N ALA A 577 -13.49 41.57 14.68
CA ALA A 577 -13.91 42.89 15.16
C ALA A 577 -15.16 42.85 16.05
N LYS A 578 -16.02 41.83 15.90
CA LYS A 578 -17.24 41.67 16.71
C LYS A 578 -16.98 41.34 18.18
N PHE A 579 -15.83 40.77 18.50
CA PHE A 579 -15.46 40.34 19.85
C PHE A 579 -14.03 40.75 20.25
N ALA A 580 -13.35 41.55 19.42
CA ALA A 580 -11.97 41.95 19.62
C ALA A 580 -11.72 42.71 20.93
N GLU A 581 -12.73 43.42 21.47
CA GLU A 581 -12.65 44.12 22.75
C GLU A 581 -12.32 43.21 23.95
N TYR A 582 -12.62 41.91 23.84
CA TYR A 582 -12.34 40.92 24.89
C TYR A 582 -11.01 40.17 24.67
N LEU A 583 -10.29 40.46 23.59
CA LEU A 583 -9.05 39.79 23.23
C LEU A 583 -7.82 40.59 23.69
N PRO A 584 -6.75 39.93 24.15
CA PRO A 584 -5.47 40.59 24.39
C PRO A 584 -4.75 40.90 23.08
N ASP A 585 -3.75 41.78 23.13
CA ASP A 585 -2.91 42.09 21.97
C ASP A 585 -2.13 40.85 21.50
N MET A 586 -2.25 40.52 20.21
CA MET A 586 -1.62 39.36 19.58
C MET A 586 -1.44 39.52 18.07
N ASP A 587 -0.54 38.74 17.48
CA ASP A 587 -0.42 38.58 16.04
C ASP A 587 -0.75 37.15 15.61
N LEU A 588 -1.30 37.01 14.40
CA LEU A 588 -1.69 35.75 13.77
C LEU A 588 -1.01 35.61 12.42
N ALA A 589 -0.40 34.45 12.17
CA ALA A 589 0.19 34.07 10.89
C ALA A 589 -0.79 33.19 10.10
N ILE A 590 -1.46 33.78 9.11
CA ILE A 590 -2.52 33.18 8.30
C ILE A 590 -1.92 32.61 7.00
N ASN A 591 -2.08 31.31 6.78
CA ASN A 591 -1.75 30.67 5.51
C ASN A 591 -2.71 31.17 4.42
N VAL A 592 -2.17 31.74 3.34
CA VAL A 592 -2.97 32.16 2.18
C VAL A 592 -3.00 31.11 1.07
N LEU A 593 -2.27 30.00 1.22
CA LEU A 593 -2.32 28.87 0.30
C LEU A 593 -3.35 27.82 0.74
N GLU A 594 -3.79 27.01 -0.21
CA GLU A 594 -4.79 25.96 0.03
C GLU A 594 -4.22 24.76 0.79
N SER A 595 -2.96 24.41 0.56
CA SER A 595 -2.32 23.24 1.15
C SER A 595 -1.73 23.51 2.55
N PRO A 596 -1.67 22.49 3.43
CA PRO A 596 -1.09 22.63 4.77
C PRO A 596 0.43 22.86 4.73
N ARG A 597 0.97 23.44 5.81
CA ARG A 597 2.33 24.03 5.84
C ARG A 597 3.30 23.32 6.80
N VAL A 598 2.80 22.68 7.86
CA VAL A 598 3.65 22.27 8.98
C VAL A 598 3.57 20.75 9.20
N ALA A 599 4.65 20.03 8.91
CA ALA A 599 4.72 18.56 9.05
C ALA A 599 5.87 18.15 9.97
N VAL A 600 5.57 18.04 11.27
CA VAL A 600 6.56 17.80 12.31
C VAL A 600 6.91 16.31 12.43
N PRO A 601 8.20 15.93 12.46
CA PRO A 601 8.59 14.54 12.69
C PRO A 601 8.05 13.97 14.00
N TYR A 602 7.61 12.71 13.98
CA TYR A 602 6.92 12.06 15.10
C TYR A 602 7.68 12.13 16.43
N SER A 603 9.00 11.92 16.42
CA SER A 603 9.81 11.96 17.64
C SER A 603 9.77 13.34 18.31
N THR A 604 9.86 14.40 17.52
CA THR A 604 9.80 15.78 17.98
C THR A 604 8.39 16.13 18.43
N LEU A 605 7.38 15.79 17.62
CA LEU A 605 5.99 16.07 17.90
C LEU A 605 5.52 15.40 19.21
N ARG A 606 5.90 14.14 19.43
CA ARG A 606 5.57 13.41 20.67
C ARG A 606 6.14 14.12 21.89
N VAL A 607 7.42 14.52 21.82
CA VAL A 607 8.09 15.21 22.93
C VAL A 607 7.40 16.54 23.24
N MET A 608 7.04 17.33 22.23
CA MET A 608 6.29 18.59 22.39
C MET A 608 4.91 18.37 23.02
N ARG A 609 4.16 17.35 22.55
CA ARG A 609 2.85 17.00 23.13
C ARG A 609 2.98 16.50 24.57
N ASP A 610 3.97 15.68 24.88
CA ASP A 610 4.21 15.16 26.23
C ASP A 610 4.55 16.31 27.21
N MET A 611 5.36 17.28 26.77
CA MET A 611 5.61 18.51 27.54
C MET A 611 4.32 19.31 27.74
N GLY A 612 3.52 19.45 26.68
CA GLY A 612 2.22 20.12 26.75
C GLY A 612 1.24 19.46 27.72
N LEU A 613 1.23 18.13 27.82
CA LEU A 613 0.39 17.42 28.79
C LEU A 613 0.93 17.54 30.23
N ARG A 614 2.25 17.50 30.43
CA ARG A 614 2.87 17.64 31.76
C ARG A 614 2.65 19.01 32.39
N ASN A 615 2.64 20.05 31.56
CA ASN A 615 2.45 21.43 32.02
C ASN A 615 0.97 21.77 32.29
N ALA A 616 0.06 20.80 32.17
CA ALA A 616 -1.36 20.96 32.47
C ALA A 616 -1.59 20.81 33.98
N ASP A 617 -1.22 21.83 34.76
CA ASP A 617 -1.49 21.86 36.21
C ASP A 617 -2.44 23.01 36.56
N ASP A 618 -3.60 22.68 37.12
CA ASP A 618 -4.62 23.63 37.58
C ASP A 618 -4.21 24.35 38.89
N ARG A 619 -3.25 23.79 39.64
CA ARG A 619 -2.83 24.29 40.96
C ARG A 619 -2.04 25.60 40.92
N ASN A 620 -1.49 25.96 39.76
CA ASN A 620 -0.64 27.14 39.60
C ASN A 620 -1.40 28.41 39.18
N THR A 621 -2.74 28.35 39.09
CA THR A 621 -3.56 29.50 38.70
C THR A 621 -3.48 30.62 39.74
N LYS A 622 -2.93 31.78 39.36
CA LYS A 622 -2.79 32.96 40.23
C LYS A 622 -3.56 34.17 39.70
N ASP A 623 -3.64 34.30 38.37
CA ASP A 623 -4.14 35.51 37.71
C ASP A 623 -5.31 35.21 36.78
N SER A 624 -6.40 35.98 36.94
CA SER A 624 -7.62 35.85 36.13
C SER A 624 -7.67 36.83 34.94
N SER A 625 -6.59 37.56 34.67
CA SER A 625 -6.51 38.58 33.61
C SER A 625 -5.21 38.46 32.83
N PHE A 626 -5.27 38.76 31.53
CA PHE A 626 -4.08 38.80 30.67
C PHE A 626 -3.07 39.86 31.12
N SER A 627 -1.82 39.71 30.71
CA SER A 627 -0.77 40.70 30.99
C SER A 627 -1.08 42.06 30.33
N GLY A 628 -0.80 43.17 31.03
CA GLY A 628 -1.13 44.52 30.55
C GLY A 628 -0.24 45.03 29.41
N ASP A 629 1.06 44.71 29.43
CA ASP A 629 2.04 45.15 28.42
C ASP A 629 2.18 44.16 27.24
N ARG A 630 1.07 43.55 26.84
CA ARG A 630 1.06 42.57 25.74
C ARG A 630 1.50 43.19 24.42
N GLY A 631 1.03 44.40 24.11
CA GLY A 631 1.35 45.10 22.86
C GLY A 631 2.86 45.30 22.67
N GLY A 632 3.60 45.62 23.74
CA GLY A 632 5.06 45.82 23.70
C GLY A 632 5.86 44.53 23.48
N GLN A 633 5.27 43.37 23.79
CA GLN A 633 5.90 42.06 23.57
C GLN A 633 5.89 41.61 22.10
N TRP A 634 5.05 42.25 21.28
CA TRP A 634 4.95 42.00 19.85
C TRP A 634 5.67 43.10 19.08
N GLN A 635 6.72 42.72 18.35
CA GLN A 635 7.47 43.69 17.55
C GLN A 635 6.62 44.21 16.39
N THR A 636 6.74 45.49 16.08
CA THR A 636 6.03 46.11 14.96
C THR A 636 6.46 45.48 13.63
N ILE A 637 5.48 45.11 12.82
CA ILE A 637 5.69 44.65 11.44
C ILE A 637 5.87 45.91 10.59
N THR A 638 7.10 46.20 10.18
CA THR A 638 7.43 47.37 9.35
C THR A 638 7.77 46.96 7.93
N ASP A 639 7.37 47.77 6.95
CA ASP A 639 7.78 47.60 5.56
C ASP A 639 9.27 47.95 5.41
N GLY A 640 10.10 46.94 5.18
CA GLY A 640 11.54 47.10 4.94
C GLY A 640 12.09 45.95 4.09
N PRO A 641 13.25 46.13 3.42
CA PRO A 641 13.84 45.06 2.64
C PRO A 641 14.18 43.88 3.55
N VAL A 642 13.59 42.72 3.27
CA VAL A 642 13.83 41.48 4.00
C VAL A 642 15.03 40.78 3.36
N GLU A 643 16.15 40.71 4.08
CA GLU A 643 17.37 40.06 3.60
C GLU A 643 17.35 38.52 3.77
N ASN A 644 16.45 37.99 4.61
CA ASN A 644 16.43 36.56 4.95
C ASN A 644 15.69 35.72 3.90
N PRO A 645 16.18 34.50 3.58
CA PRO A 645 15.48 33.58 2.69
C PRO A 645 14.12 33.14 3.25
N PRO A 646 13.18 32.68 2.40
CA PRO A 646 11.91 32.14 2.87
C PRO A 646 12.12 30.92 3.77
N ILE A 647 11.30 30.79 4.80
CA ILE A 647 11.38 29.71 5.81
C ILE A 647 10.89 28.39 5.23
N PHE A 648 9.86 28.44 4.38
CA PHE A 648 9.25 27.25 3.81
C PHE A 648 10.01 26.72 2.61
N GLN A 649 10.12 25.39 2.54
CA GLN A 649 10.65 24.69 1.38
C GLN A 649 9.53 24.48 0.36
N ASP A 650 9.74 24.89 -0.89
CA ASP A 650 8.84 24.57 -1.99
C ASP A 650 9.00 23.11 -2.42
N ASN A 651 7.90 22.36 -2.37
CA ASN A 651 7.80 20.98 -2.82
C ASN A 651 6.58 20.77 -3.74
N ALA A 652 6.15 21.82 -4.44
CA ALA A 652 5.14 21.74 -5.49
C ALA A 652 5.53 20.72 -6.58
N GLY A 653 4.54 19.98 -7.07
CA GLY A 653 4.69 19.00 -8.15
C GLY A 653 5.48 17.74 -7.81
N ASN A 654 5.88 17.56 -6.55
CA ASN A 654 6.73 16.46 -6.09
C ASN A 654 5.98 15.54 -5.11
N GLN A 655 6.39 14.27 -5.08
CA GLN A 655 5.85 13.26 -4.16
C GLN A 655 6.04 13.70 -2.69
N ALA A 656 4.94 13.87 -1.96
CA ALA A 656 4.98 14.43 -0.61
C ALA A 656 4.76 13.39 0.52
N PHE A 657 4.27 12.19 0.22
CA PHE A 657 3.85 11.25 1.28
C PHE A 657 4.95 10.80 2.24
N SER A 658 6.09 10.32 1.75
CA SER A 658 7.13 9.74 2.62
C SER A 658 7.84 10.81 3.47
N GLU A 659 8.05 11.99 2.89
CA GLU A 659 8.78 13.09 3.53
C GLU A 659 7.87 13.95 4.41
N TRP A 660 6.64 14.24 3.97
CA TRP A 660 5.75 15.18 4.66
C TRP A 660 4.49 14.50 5.23
N GLY A 661 3.88 13.56 4.50
CA GLY A 661 2.62 12.93 4.93
C GLY A 661 2.73 11.90 6.07
N SER A 662 3.78 11.06 6.04
CA SER A 662 3.99 9.99 7.03
C SER A 662 5.00 10.37 8.12
N VAL A 663 5.61 11.55 8.05
CA VAL A 663 6.71 11.94 8.95
C VAL A 663 6.28 12.04 10.41
N SER A 664 5.02 12.41 10.64
CA SER A 664 4.38 12.48 11.94
C SER A 664 3.86 11.12 12.43
N CYS A 665 4.10 10.03 11.70
CA CYS A 665 3.73 8.69 12.11
C CYS A 665 4.82 8.01 12.95
N PRO A 666 4.44 7.10 13.87
CA PRO A 666 5.40 6.26 14.57
C PRO A 666 6.37 5.56 13.61
N THR A 667 7.64 5.43 13.99
CA THR A 667 8.69 4.86 13.13
C THR A 667 8.40 3.41 12.69
N MET A 668 7.66 2.66 13.50
CA MET A 668 7.25 1.27 13.24
C MET A 668 5.87 1.15 12.58
N SER A 669 5.24 2.26 12.21
CA SER A 669 3.94 2.22 11.52
C SER A 669 4.07 1.63 10.10
N PRO A 670 3.02 0.96 9.57
CA PRO A 670 3.04 0.39 8.23
C PRO A 670 3.53 1.38 7.15
N SER A 671 3.08 2.63 7.17
CA SER A 671 3.47 3.64 6.18
C SER A 671 4.94 4.04 6.22
N ARG A 672 5.64 3.82 7.34
CA ARG A 672 7.10 4.02 7.46
C ARG A 672 7.90 2.79 7.08
N LEU A 673 7.28 1.61 7.17
CA LEU A 673 7.96 0.34 6.94
C LEU A 673 7.76 -0.21 5.52
N GLN A 674 6.64 0.11 4.88
CA GLN A 674 6.17 -0.49 3.64
C GLN A 674 5.92 0.56 2.55
N ARG A 675 6.02 0.13 1.29
CA ARG A 675 5.74 0.91 0.09
C ARG A 675 4.91 0.07 -0.87
N ASN A 676 3.64 0.42 -1.06
CA ASN A 676 2.75 -0.27 -1.99
C ASN A 676 3.03 0.19 -3.43
N TRP A 677 3.73 -0.62 -4.24
CA TRP A 677 4.01 -0.28 -5.64
C TRP A 677 3.12 -1.03 -6.63
N ASP A 678 2.39 -2.07 -6.20
CA ASP A 678 1.31 -2.66 -7.00
C ASP A 678 0.11 -1.70 -6.99
N LEU A 679 -0.09 -1.02 -8.11
CA LEU A 679 -1.19 -0.06 -8.31
C LEU A 679 -2.39 -0.69 -9.02
N ALA A 680 -2.30 -1.95 -9.49
CA ALA A 680 -3.40 -2.61 -10.21
C ALA A 680 -4.47 -3.17 -9.27
N ARG A 681 -4.11 -3.51 -8.03
CA ARG A 681 -4.99 -4.18 -7.05
C ARG A 681 -5.31 -3.27 -5.87
N LEU A 682 -6.50 -3.45 -5.32
CA LEU A 682 -6.93 -2.80 -4.09
C LEU A 682 -6.12 -3.30 -2.88
N CYS A 683 -5.56 -2.39 -2.07
CA CYS A 683 -4.93 -2.77 -0.81
C CYS A 683 -5.98 -3.04 0.28
N THR A 684 -6.53 -4.24 0.35
CA THR A 684 -7.54 -4.59 1.37
C THR A 684 -6.98 -4.53 2.80
N SER A 685 -5.70 -4.85 3.01
CA SER A 685 -5.05 -4.69 4.33
C SER A 685 -4.96 -3.23 4.79
N CYS A 686 -4.92 -2.28 3.84
CA CYS A 686 -4.87 -0.85 4.14
C CYS A 686 -6.27 -0.32 4.51
N ALA A 687 -7.31 -0.80 3.83
CA ALA A 687 -8.71 -0.43 4.06
C ALA A 687 -9.33 -1.11 5.30
N ALA A 688 -8.96 -2.36 5.58
CA ALA A 688 -9.57 -3.19 6.63
C ALA A 688 -9.71 -2.52 8.01
N PRO A 689 -8.72 -1.75 8.53
CA PRO A 689 -8.83 -1.15 9.86
C PRO A 689 -9.93 -0.09 10.03
N HIS A 690 -10.43 0.49 8.94
CA HIS A 690 -11.53 1.48 8.95
C HIS A 690 -12.74 1.05 8.13
N SER A 691 -12.72 -0.16 7.60
CA SER A 691 -13.87 -0.76 6.91
C SER A 691 -14.84 -1.38 7.92
N ASP A 692 -16.05 -1.65 7.50
CA ASP A 692 -17.02 -2.42 8.28
C ASP A 692 -16.58 -3.88 8.44
N LYS A 693 -17.33 -4.68 9.20
CA LYS A 693 -17.01 -6.10 9.46
C LYS A 693 -16.97 -6.94 8.18
N SER A 694 -17.72 -6.56 7.14
CA SER A 694 -17.67 -7.22 5.83
C SER A 694 -16.38 -6.92 5.08
N GLY A 695 -15.79 -5.73 5.28
CA GLY A 695 -14.58 -5.23 4.64
C GLY A 695 -14.82 -4.39 3.38
N ALA A 696 -16.07 -4.03 3.08
CA ALA A 696 -16.45 -3.38 1.81
C ALA A 696 -16.82 -1.89 1.94
N PHE A 697 -17.33 -1.47 3.10
CA PHE A 697 -17.85 -0.12 3.32
C PHE A 697 -17.06 0.62 4.38
N LEU A 698 -16.93 1.94 4.22
CA LEU A 698 -16.23 2.80 5.16
C LEU A 698 -17.03 2.97 6.46
N SER A 699 -16.56 2.38 7.56
CA SER A 699 -17.24 2.46 8.87
C SER A 699 -16.69 3.57 9.76
N ASN A 700 -15.38 3.79 9.75
CA ASN A 700 -14.72 4.76 10.60
C ASN A 700 -14.08 5.90 9.78
N TRP A 701 -14.87 6.95 9.52
CA TRP A 701 -14.46 8.13 8.77
C TRP A 701 -13.19 8.78 9.33
N THR A 702 -13.16 9.09 10.62
CA THR A 702 -12.02 9.78 11.26
C THR A 702 -10.74 8.96 11.19
N PHE A 703 -10.83 7.64 11.32
CA PHE A 703 -9.66 6.77 11.22
C PHE A 703 -9.20 6.54 9.78
N SER A 704 -10.10 6.58 8.79
CA SER A 704 -9.74 6.50 7.36
C SER A 704 -8.85 7.64 6.87
N GLN A 705 -8.82 8.76 7.60
CA GLN A 705 -7.94 9.89 7.30
C GLN A 705 -6.54 9.73 7.90
N ASP A 706 -6.26 8.66 8.64
CA ASP A 706 -4.96 8.41 9.26
C ASP A 706 -3.94 7.83 8.28
N PRO A 707 -2.86 8.55 7.93
CA PRO A 707 -1.89 8.03 6.98
C PRO A 707 -1.00 6.93 7.57
N CYS A 708 -0.98 6.69 8.88
CA CYS A 708 0.03 5.84 9.51
C CYS A 708 -0.14 4.34 9.23
N HIS A 709 -1.36 3.85 9.08
CA HIS A 709 -1.62 2.44 8.70
C HIS A 709 -1.85 2.23 7.20
N GLN A 710 -1.81 3.29 6.38
CA GLN A 710 -2.20 3.26 4.97
C GLN A 710 -1.04 3.62 4.02
N PRO A 711 -0.10 2.69 3.76
CA PRO A 711 1.04 2.94 2.87
C PRO A 711 0.64 3.21 1.41
N ASP A 712 -0.58 2.84 1.00
CA ASP A 712 -1.13 3.05 -0.33
C ASP A 712 -1.64 4.47 -0.57
N LEU A 713 -1.96 5.26 0.48
CA LEU A 713 -2.32 6.67 0.33
C LEU A 713 -1.26 7.51 -0.37
N ALA A 714 -0.01 7.04 -0.37
CA ALA A 714 1.08 7.60 -1.16
C ALA A 714 0.75 7.75 -2.66
N SER A 715 -0.24 7.03 -3.18
CA SER A 715 -0.59 7.03 -4.60
C SER A 715 -2.08 7.24 -4.87
N LEU A 716 -2.82 7.80 -3.89
CA LEU A 716 -4.29 7.93 -3.96
C LEU A 716 -4.82 9.37 -3.79
N HIS A 717 -3.98 10.36 -3.52
CA HIS A 717 -4.43 11.74 -3.32
C HIS A 717 -3.41 12.76 -3.85
N GLY A 718 -3.87 13.82 -4.50
CA GLY A 718 -3.06 14.88 -5.12
C GLY A 718 -2.10 15.53 -4.13
N LEU A 719 -2.57 15.85 -2.91
CA LEU A 719 -1.72 16.33 -1.81
C LEU A 719 -0.43 15.49 -1.61
N TYR A 720 -0.54 14.16 -1.75
CA TYR A 720 0.56 13.23 -1.48
C TYR A 720 1.38 12.85 -2.72
N VAL A 721 0.76 12.92 -3.90
CA VAL A 721 1.40 12.52 -5.16
C VAL A 721 2.11 13.69 -5.83
N SER A 722 1.41 14.81 -5.99
CA SER A 722 1.91 15.96 -6.74
C SER A 722 1.05 17.19 -6.43
N PRO A 723 1.23 17.83 -5.26
CA PRO A 723 0.42 18.99 -4.87
C PRO A 723 0.82 20.25 -5.66
N PRO A 724 -0.12 21.17 -5.97
CA PRO A 724 0.17 22.32 -6.84
C PRO A 724 0.95 23.45 -6.16
N SER A 725 0.50 23.94 -5.00
CA SER A 725 1.11 25.07 -4.28
C SER A 725 1.50 24.65 -2.86
N PHE A 726 2.56 23.86 -2.75
CA PHE A 726 2.93 23.15 -1.52
C PHE A 726 4.28 23.60 -0.99
N ARG A 727 4.26 24.61 -0.12
CA ARG A 727 5.45 24.98 0.66
C ARG A 727 5.30 24.53 2.10
N VAL A 728 6.34 23.88 2.62
CA VAL A 728 6.24 23.11 3.86
C VAL A 728 7.49 23.22 4.72
N HIS A 729 7.35 22.91 6.00
CA HIS A 729 8.43 22.93 6.97
C HIS A 729 8.29 21.83 8.03
N HIS A 730 9.43 21.34 8.54
CA HIS A 730 9.49 20.25 9.53
C HIS A 730 9.47 20.73 10.99
N ASN A 731 9.86 21.96 11.28
CA ASN A 731 9.74 22.49 12.64
C ASN A 731 8.31 22.94 12.91
N LEU A 732 7.88 22.82 14.15
CA LEU A 732 6.59 23.34 14.60
C LEU A 732 6.59 24.86 14.43
N LEU A 733 5.64 25.37 13.66
CA LEU A 733 5.48 26.80 13.34
C LEU A 733 4.00 27.19 13.54
N PRO A 734 3.71 28.40 14.06
CA PRO A 734 2.36 28.83 14.42
C PRO A 734 1.57 29.35 13.23
N VAL A 735 1.18 28.45 12.31
CA VAL A 735 0.46 28.80 11.08
C VAL A 735 -1.01 28.42 11.18
N PHE A 736 -1.90 29.35 10.88
CA PHE A 736 -3.35 29.14 10.84
C PHE A 736 -3.80 28.81 9.41
N SER A 737 -4.51 27.69 9.22
CA SER A 737 -4.96 27.20 7.90
C SER A 737 -6.43 26.79 7.93
N ASN A 738 -7.17 26.97 6.82
CA ASN A 738 -8.59 26.56 6.73
C ASN A 738 -8.77 25.04 6.75
N SER A 739 -7.79 24.31 6.21
CA SER A 739 -7.81 22.85 6.10
C SER A 739 -6.43 22.24 6.32
N LYS A 740 -6.39 20.97 6.73
CA LYS A 740 -5.16 20.18 6.81
C LYS A 740 -5.42 18.67 6.75
N ALA A 741 -4.44 17.90 6.30
CA ALA A 741 -4.47 16.44 6.44
C ALA A 741 -3.98 16.02 7.83
N LYS A 742 -4.40 14.83 8.30
CA LYS A 742 -3.91 14.27 9.58
C LYS A 742 -2.39 14.11 9.54
N GLY A 743 -1.72 14.52 10.62
CA GLY A 743 -0.25 14.59 10.72
C GLY A 743 0.30 16.01 10.60
N PHE A 744 -0.38 16.90 9.87
CA PHE A 744 0.01 18.31 9.79
C PHE A 744 -0.40 19.08 11.07
N GLN A 745 0.43 20.04 11.47
CA GLN A 745 0.31 20.78 12.74
C GLN A 745 -0.18 22.23 12.57
N ASP A 746 -0.67 22.59 11.39
CA ASP A 746 -1.40 23.84 11.15
C ASP A 746 -2.59 23.98 12.12
N ILE A 747 -2.89 25.19 12.56
CA ILE A 747 -3.99 25.49 13.49
C ILE A 747 -5.26 25.75 12.68
N LEU A 748 -6.29 24.90 12.84
CA LEU A 748 -7.51 25.05 12.06
C LEU A 748 -8.38 26.20 12.55
N TYR A 749 -8.82 27.04 11.61
CA TYR A 749 -9.76 28.11 11.88
C TYR A 749 -10.93 28.09 10.87
N PRO A 750 -12.07 28.72 11.20
CA PRO A 750 -13.23 28.74 10.30
C PRO A 750 -12.91 29.43 8.98
N SER A 751 -13.48 28.91 7.90
CA SER A 751 -13.23 29.45 6.56
C SER A 751 -13.62 30.93 6.45
N ILE A 752 -12.65 31.75 6.06
CA ILE A 752 -12.88 33.18 5.82
C ILE A 752 -13.78 33.41 4.62
N GLU A 753 -13.60 32.62 3.56
CA GLU A 753 -14.36 32.76 2.32
C GLU A 753 -15.86 32.52 2.56
N GLU A 754 -16.21 31.38 3.18
CA GLU A 754 -17.59 31.08 3.62
C GLU A 754 -18.18 32.17 4.53
N TYR A 755 -17.39 32.76 5.42
CA TYR A 755 -17.86 33.83 6.31
C TYR A 755 -18.07 35.16 5.57
N ALA A 756 -17.13 35.54 4.71
CA ALA A 756 -17.11 36.79 3.95
C ALA A 756 -18.16 36.82 2.84
N ALA A 757 -18.52 35.65 2.29
CA ALA A 757 -19.64 35.48 1.39
C ALA A 757 -20.92 35.94 2.12
N ASN A 758 -21.30 37.20 1.93
CA ASN A 758 -22.48 37.84 2.52
C ASN A 758 -23.77 37.32 1.88
N GLY A 759 -24.03 36.01 1.97
CA GLY A 759 -25.14 35.39 1.26
C GLY A 759 -25.06 35.65 -0.25
N GLU A 760 -23.86 35.76 -0.82
CA GLU A 760 -23.72 35.86 -2.27
C GLU A 760 -24.40 34.64 -2.88
N ALA A 761 -25.40 34.90 -3.70
CA ALA A 761 -26.40 33.97 -4.21
C ALA A 761 -25.84 32.70 -4.86
N ILE A 762 -24.53 32.60 -5.09
CA ILE A 762 -23.85 31.51 -5.79
C ILE A 762 -24.10 30.14 -5.12
N HIS A 763 -24.12 30.07 -3.79
CA HIS A 763 -24.27 28.80 -3.04
C HIS A 763 -25.61 28.66 -2.31
N ALA A 764 -26.56 29.55 -2.56
CA ALA A 764 -27.91 29.47 -2.02
C ALA A 764 -28.90 29.09 -3.13
N PRO A 765 -30.01 28.41 -2.82
CA PRO A 765 -31.11 28.25 -3.76
C PRO A 765 -31.70 29.60 -4.15
N THR A 766 -32.16 29.72 -5.40
CA THR A 766 -32.83 30.90 -5.95
C THR A 766 -34.19 30.50 -6.53
N ASP A 767 -35.04 31.48 -6.87
CA ASP A 767 -36.33 31.18 -7.54
C ASP A 767 -36.12 30.50 -8.90
N GLU A 768 -35.02 30.80 -9.58
CA GLU A 768 -34.62 30.20 -10.87
C GLU A 768 -34.03 28.79 -10.69
N HIS A 769 -33.38 28.54 -9.55
CA HIS A 769 -32.74 27.27 -9.21
C HIS A 769 -33.14 26.83 -7.78
N PRO A 770 -34.37 26.34 -7.60
CA PRO A 770 -34.88 25.96 -6.30
C PRO A 770 -34.21 24.69 -5.76
N ASP A 771 -34.25 24.51 -4.44
CA ASP A 771 -33.91 23.27 -3.73
C ASP A 771 -35.21 22.52 -3.39
N PRO A 772 -35.79 21.74 -4.32
CA PRO A 772 -37.07 21.07 -4.08
C PRO A 772 -36.94 19.97 -3.01
N PRO A 773 -38.05 19.53 -2.41
CA PRO A 773 -38.04 18.39 -1.48
C PRO A 773 -37.35 17.15 -2.09
N PHE A 774 -36.69 16.35 -1.24
CA PHE A 774 -35.89 15.18 -1.68
C PHE A 774 -36.61 14.25 -2.67
N ALA A 775 -37.91 14.01 -2.48
CA ALA A 775 -38.71 13.12 -3.32
C ALA A 775 -38.88 13.63 -4.77
N GLU A 776 -38.84 14.94 -4.99
CA GLU A 776 -39.03 15.58 -6.30
C GLU A 776 -37.71 15.73 -7.08
N LYS A 777 -36.57 15.46 -6.44
CA LYS A 777 -35.25 15.56 -7.07
C LYS A 777 -34.97 14.40 -8.03
N GLU A 778 -34.12 14.65 -9.01
CA GLU A 778 -33.63 13.64 -9.95
C GLU A 778 -32.75 12.59 -9.23
N SER A 779 -33.08 11.30 -9.38
CA SER A 779 -32.31 10.17 -8.82
C SER A 779 -30.99 9.92 -9.56
N THR A 780 -30.09 10.91 -9.62
CA THR A 780 -28.79 10.82 -10.31
C THR A 780 -27.66 11.29 -9.40
N LEU A 781 -26.52 10.60 -9.42
CA LEU A 781 -25.29 11.06 -8.76
C LEU A 781 -24.64 12.18 -9.56
N PHE A 782 -24.51 13.36 -8.98
CA PHE A 782 -24.04 14.55 -9.68
C PHE A 782 -22.69 15.07 -9.16
N PHE A 783 -21.81 15.45 -10.11
CA PHE A 783 -20.57 16.17 -9.84
C PHE A 783 -20.23 17.15 -10.97
N ARG A 784 -19.87 18.38 -10.59
CA ARG A 784 -19.15 19.33 -11.44
C ARG A 784 -18.04 20.00 -10.64
N GLY A 785 -16.89 20.21 -11.28
CA GLY A 785 -15.78 20.95 -10.69
C GLY A 785 -14.53 20.85 -11.54
N ALA A 786 -13.55 21.70 -11.24
CA ALA A 786 -12.25 21.67 -11.92
C ALA A 786 -11.41 20.48 -11.45
N ALA A 787 -10.47 20.05 -12.29
CA ALA A 787 -9.41 19.10 -11.97
C ALA A 787 -8.31 19.76 -11.10
N SER A 788 -8.70 20.31 -9.94
CA SER A 788 -7.84 21.20 -9.15
C SER A 788 -6.96 20.50 -8.10
N GLU A 789 -7.21 19.23 -7.79
CA GLU A 789 -6.63 18.52 -6.64
C GLU A 789 -5.09 18.45 -6.61
N GLY A 790 -4.47 18.27 -7.76
CA GLY A 790 -3.03 18.07 -7.93
C GLY A 790 -2.54 18.66 -9.24
N ILE A 791 -1.22 18.75 -9.41
CA ILE A 791 -0.59 19.18 -10.66
C ILE A 791 0.13 18.02 -11.34
N SER A 792 -0.07 17.81 -12.65
CA SER A 792 0.64 16.77 -13.40
C SER A 792 1.68 17.37 -14.34
N THR A 793 2.97 17.10 -14.11
CA THR A 793 4.10 17.77 -14.79
C THR A 793 4.87 16.83 -15.73
N GLY A 794 4.14 16.10 -16.59
CA GLY A 794 4.72 15.16 -17.57
C GLY A 794 5.08 13.78 -17.00
N ASN A 795 4.69 13.51 -15.76
CA ASN A 795 4.88 12.24 -15.05
C ASN A 795 3.60 11.37 -15.02
N ASN A 796 2.50 11.85 -15.61
CA ASN A 796 1.17 11.23 -15.55
C ASN A 796 0.64 11.05 -14.12
N ALA A 797 0.94 11.97 -13.21
CA ALA A 797 0.44 11.98 -11.83
C ALA A 797 -1.09 12.06 -11.77
N TRP A 798 -1.74 12.69 -12.76
CA TRP A 798 -3.20 12.82 -12.85
C TRP A 798 -3.95 11.48 -12.74
N ARG A 799 -3.34 10.36 -13.15
CA ARG A 799 -3.91 9.01 -13.04
C ARG A 799 -4.19 8.53 -11.61
N SER A 800 -3.60 9.23 -10.63
CA SER A 800 -3.68 8.91 -9.20
C SER A 800 -4.63 9.80 -8.41
N PHE A 801 -4.97 10.97 -8.94
CA PHE A 801 -5.74 12.00 -8.22
C PHE A 801 -7.15 11.49 -7.92
N LEU A 802 -7.64 11.78 -6.72
CA LEU A 802 -8.94 11.36 -6.21
C LEU A 802 -10.08 11.73 -7.18
N ARG A 803 -10.16 12.99 -7.62
CA ARG A 803 -11.22 13.44 -8.54
C ARG A 803 -11.20 12.68 -9.86
N GLN A 804 -10.02 12.56 -10.46
CA GLN A 804 -9.81 11.85 -11.72
C GLN A 804 -10.22 10.38 -11.60
N ARG A 805 -9.82 9.70 -10.52
CA ARG A 805 -10.17 8.29 -10.30
C ARG A 805 -11.68 8.10 -10.14
N PHE A 806 -12.35 8.92 -9.33
CA PHE A 806 -13.80 8.83 -9.14
C PHE A 806 -14.57 9.14 -10.43
N LEU A 807 -14.19 10.19 -11.16
CA LEU A 807 -14.84 10.53 -12.42
C LEU A 807 -14.56 9.47 -13.49
N HIS A 808 -13.37 8.87 -13.50
CA HIS A 808 -13.04 7.77 -14.40
C HIS A 808 -13.95 6.56 -14.15
N LEU A 809 -14.22 6.18 -12.89
CA LEU A 809 -15.14 5.07 -12.59
C LEU A 809 -16.55 5.30 -13.17
N LEU A 810 -17.03 6.54 -13.08
CA LEU A 810 -18.36 6.95 -13.52
C LEU A 810 -18.46 7.23 -15.03
N SER A 811 -17.33 7.36 -15.72
CA SER A 811 -17.28 7.74 -17.14
C SER A 811 -17.63 6.56 -18.06
N PRO A 812 -18.43 6.76 -19.11
CA PRO A 812 -18.65 5.76 -20.16
C PRO A 812 -17.34 5.32 -20.83
N GLY A 813 -17.21 4.04 -21.18
CA GLY A 813 -16.01 3.48 -21.80
C GLY A 813 -14.83 3.24 -20.84
N ALA A 814 -14.85 3.77 -19.61
CA ALA A 814 -13.81 3.50 -18.64
C ALA A 814 -13.84 2.04 -18.16
N HIS A 815 -12.67 1.39 -18.16
CA HIS A 815 -12.48 0.03 -17.65
C HIS A 815 -13.35 -1.08 -18.32
N THR A 816 -13.59 -1.03 -19.63
CA THR A 816 -14.45 -2.04 -20.33
C THR A 816 -14.09 -3.51 -20.00
N GLY A 817 -14.99 -4.30 -19.41
CA GLY A 817 -14.69 -5.70 -19.03
C GLY A 817 -13.94 -5.90 -17.70
N THR A 818 -13.97 -4.91 -16.80
CA THR A 818 -13.78 -5.12 -15.35
C THR A 818 -15.12 -5.35 -14.65
N THR A 819 -15.06 -5.89 -13.44
CA THR A 819 -16.23 -6.16 -12.60
C THR A 819 -16.02 -5.59 -11.21
N SER A 820 -17.07 -5.01 -10.63
CA SER A 820 -17.10 -4.53 -9.25
C SER A 820 -18.04 -5.39 -8.40
N PRO A 821 -17.63 -5.75 -7.17
CA PRO A 821 -18.47 -6.49 -6.23
C PRO A 821 -19.56 -5.59 -5.63
N ILE A 822 -20.83 -5.98 -5.80
CA ILE A 822 -22.01 -5.30 -5.23
C ILE A 822 -22.69 -6.23 -4.22
N LEU A 823 -23.06 -5.69 -3.06
CA LEU A 823 -23.81 -6.44 -2.05
C LEU A 823 -25.30 -6.42 -2.39
N LEU A 824 -25.89 -7.58 -2.67
CA LEU A 824 -27.27 -7.72 -3.13
C LEU A 824 -28.01 -8.82 -2.32
N PRO A 825 -29.35 -8.75 -2.20
CA PRO A 825 -30.13 -9.79 -1.54
C PRO A 825 -30.10 -11.10 -2.33
N ALA A 826 -29.80 -12.21 -1.66
CA ALA A 826 -29.68 -13.51 -2.29
C ALA A 826 -31.04 -14.02 -2.82
N ARG A 827 -31.02 -14.72 -3.97
CA ARG A 827 -32.24 -15.24 -4.61
C ARG A 827 -33.07 -16.21 -3.74
N ASN A 828 -32.42 -17.01 -2.89
CA ASN A 828 -33.09 -18.09 -2.15
C ASN A 828 -33.08 -17.91 -0.62
N SER A 829 -32.71 -16.72 -0.13
CA SER A 829 -32.64 -16.43 1.31
C SER A 829 -32.87 -14.95 1.58
N GLU A 830 -33.07 -14.58 2.85
CA GLU A 830 -33.12 -13.18 3.30
C GLU A 830 -31.72 -12.59 3.55
N SER A 831 -30.67 -13.35 3.24
CA SER A 831 -29.29 -12.92 3.39
C SER A 831 -28.79 -12.13 2.18
N PHE A 832 -27.68 -11.42 2.37
CA PHE A 832 -27.00 -10.66 1.34
C PHE A 832 -25.72 -11.36 0.88
N ILE A 833 -25.42 -11.26 -0.41
CA ILE A 833 -24.24 -11.82 -1.07
C ILE A 833 -23.55 -10.79 -1.95
N PHE A 834 -22.22 -10.84 -2.02
CA PHE A 834 -21.46 -10.03 -2.98
C PHE A 834 -21.49 -10.70 -4.35
N SER A 835 -22.01 -9.97 -5.34
CA SER A 835 -22.06 -10.39 -6.74
C SER A 835 -21.12 -9.50 -7.57
N ASN A 836 -20.25 -10.10 -8.39
CA ASN A 836 -19.36 -9.36 -9.28
C ASN A 836 -20.13 -8.92 -10.53
N ILE A 837 -20.42 -7.63 -10.63
CA ILE A 837 -21.18 -7.05 -11.75
C ILE A 837 -20.22 -6.31 -12.69
N PRO A 838 -20.35 -6.47 -14.02
CA PRO A 838 -19.56 -5.68 -14.98
C PRO A 838 -19.77 -4.18 -14.79
N ASP A 839 -18.69 -3.40 -14.83
CA ASP A 839 -18.75 -1.95 -14.57
C ASP A 839 -19.60 -1.20 -15.62
N ASP A 840 -19.63 -1.70 -16.86
CA ASP A 840 -20.52 -1.18 -17.92
C ASP A 840 -22.00 -1.31 -17.55
N THR A 841 -22.38 -2.44 -16.94
CA THR A 841 -23.74 -2.68 -16.45
C THR A 841 -24.06 -1.78 -15.26
N LEU A 842 -23.10 -1.55 -14.36
CA LEU A 842 -23.28 -0.64 -13.22
C LEU A 842 -23.56 0.79 -13.67
N ARG A 843 -22.80 1.31 -14.64
CA ARG A 843 -23.03 2.67 -15.18
C ARG A 843 -24.38 2.82 -15.90
N ALA A 844 -24.86 1.75 -16.54
CA ALA A 844 -26.16 1.76 -17.19
C ALA A 844 -27.32 1.77 -16.19
N LEU A 845 -27.15 1.11 -15.03
CA LEU A 845 -28.21 0.93 -14.03
C LEU A 845 -28.17 1.96 -12.88
N LEU A 846 -27.01 2.56 -12.63
CA LEU A 846 -26.78 3.56 -11.57
C LEU A 846 -26.43 4.89 -12.24
N PRO A 847 -27.43 5.75 -12.53
CA PRO A 847 -27.23 6.97 -13.29
C PRO A 847 -26.31 7.94 -12.53
N ALA A 848 -25.25 8.36 -13.21
CA ALA A 848 -24.30 9.34 -12.71
C ALA A 848 -23.96 10.36 -13.81
N ASN A 849 -23.92 11.61 -13.41
CA ASN A 849 -23.54 12.73 -14.24
C ASN A 849 -22.38 13.49 -13.58
N ALA A 850 -21.18 12.95 -13.73
CA ALA A 850 -19.95 13.48 -13.15
C ALA A 850 -18.98 13.91 -14.27
N LYS A 851 -18.70 15.21 -14.37
CA LYS A 851 -17.82 15.77 -15.40
C LYS A 851 -16.92 16.87 -14.83
N PHE A 852 -15.72 16.99 -15.40
CA PHE A 852 -14.86 18.16 -15.14
C PHE A 852 -15.39 19.38 -15.89
N THR A 853 -15.33 20.54 -15.23
CA THR A 853 -15.58 21.84 -15.87
C THR A 853 -14.32 22.36 -16.55
N GLU A 854 -13.15 22.05 -15.99
CA GLU A 854 -11.85 22.51 -16.48
C GLU A 854 -10.74 21.52 -16.10
N ILE A 855 -9.76 21.36 -17.01
CA ILE A 855 -8.52 20.61 -16.80
C ILE A 855 -7.35 21.59 -17.03
N ALA A 856 -6.88 22.23 -15.97
CA ALA A 856 -5.85 23.28 -16.03
C ALA A 856 -4.58 23.00 -15.20
N ASN A 857 -4.66 22.17 -14.15
CA ASN A 857 -3.51 21.87 -13.29
C ASN A 857 -2.62 20.76 -13.88
N CYS A 858 -2.06 21.02 -15.06
CA CYS A 858 -1.20 20.07 -15.77
C CYS A 858 -0.24 20.81 -16.71
N ILE A 859 0.79 20.10 -17.17
CA ILE A 859 1.72 20.55 -18.20
C ILE A 859 1.74 19.50 -19.32
N ASP A 860 1.79 19.95 -20.58
CA ASP A 860 1.88 19.05 -21.72
C ASP A 860 3.08 18.09 -21.62
N PRO A 861 2.92 16.81 -22.00
CA PRO A 861 1.76 16.24 -22.72
C PRO A 861 0.60 15.77 -21.82
N ASP A 862 0.71 15.87 -20.50
CA ASP A 862 -0.29 15.30 -19.58
C ASP A 862 -1.67 15.95 -19.75
N CYS A 863 -1.73 17.27 -20.00
CA CYS A 863 -3.01 17.96 -20.24
C CYS A 863 -3.76 17.42 -21.45
N ILE A 864 -3.05 17.16 -22.56
CA ILE A 864 -3.65 16.61 -23.78
C ILE A 864 -4.19 15.21 -23.48
N LEU A 865 -3.42 14.39 -22.77
CA LEU A 865 -3.78 13.01 -22.46
C LEU A 865 -4.98 12.94 -21.50
N GLU A 866 -5.00 13.79 -20.48
CA GLU A 866 -6.11 13.90 -19.53
C GLU A 866 -7.38 14.38 -20.22
N ARG A 867 -7.28 15.41 -21.07
CA ARG A 867 -8.38 15.86 -21.91
C ARG A 867 -8.91 14.74 -22.79
N VAL A 868 -8.08 14.08 -23.58
CA VAL A 868 -8.54 12.95 -24.41
C VAL A 868 -9.22 11.86 -23.57
N GLN A 869 -8.71 11.53 -22.37
CA GLN A 869 -9.31 10.50 -21.51
C GLN A 869 -10.72 10.88 -21.02
N PHE A 870 -10.97 12.14 -20.68
CA PHE A 870 -12.26 12.59 -20.12
C PHE A 870 -13.21 13.20 -21.17
N GLU A 871 -12.68 13.66 -22.31
CA GLU A 871 -13.42 14.20 -23.45
C GLU A 871 -13.84 13.10 -24.44
N SER A 872 -13.05 12.04 -24.64
CA SER A 872 -13.53 10.92 -25.49
C SER A 872 -14.63 10.09 -24.81
N ALA A 873 -14.69 10.14 -23.48
CA ALA A 873 -15.71 9.46 -22.67
C ALA A 873 -17.02 10.26 -22.52
N SER A 874 -17.05 11.53 -22.94
CA SER A 874 -18.22 12.39 -22.86
C SER A 874 -18.45 13.11 -24.19
N GLU A 875 -19.60 12.94 -24.83
CA GLU A 875 -19.97 13.75 -26.00
C GLU A 875 -19.86 15.24 -25.62
N GLY A 876 -18.84 15.91 -26.17
CA GLY A 876 -18.50 17.30 -25.88
C GLY A 876 -17.40 17.47 -24.84
N ALA A 877 -16.31 18.12 -25.25
CA ALA A 877 -15.28 18.65 -24.35
C ALA A 877 -15.94 19.44 -23.22
N THR A 878 -15.47 19.27 -21.98
CA THR A 878 -15.82 20.11 -20.81
C THR A 878 -17.22 20.71 -20.87
N SER A 879 -18.20 20.09 -20.20
CA SER A 879 -19.54 20.68 -20.09
C SER A 879 -19.40 22.17 -19.72
N PRO A 880 -20.15 23.09 -20.37
CA PRO A 880 -20.07 24.51 -20.02
C PRO A 880 -20.25 24.66 -18.50
N PRO A 881 -19.57 25.65 -17.87
CA PRO A 881 -19.69 25.89 -16.44
C PRO A 881 -21.16 25.90 -16.06
N VAL A 882 -21.57 24.88 -15.31
CA VAL A 882 -22.93 24.75 -14.82
C VAL A 882 -23.04 25.67 -13.61
N SER A 883 -24.14 26.40 -13.46
CA SER A 883 -24.37 27.19 -12.26
C SER A 883 -24.27 26.26 -11.05
N PHE A 884 -23.60 26.71 -9.97
CA PHE A 884 -23.54 25.91 -8.74
C PHE A 884 -24.96 25.58 -8.23
N GLN A 885 -25.93 26.43 -8.53
CA GLN A 885 -27.32 26.24 -8.12
C GLN A 885 -28.02 25.07 -8.83
N ASP A 886 -27.51 24.61 -9.98
CA ASP A 886 -28.06 23.42 -10.66
C ASP A 886 -27.79 22.11 -9.91
N PHE A 887 -26.94 22.12 -8.88
CA PHE A 887 -26.72 20.95 -8.03
C PHE A 887 -27.99 20.58 -7.27
N TRP A 888 -28.82 21.57 -6.91
CA TRP A 888 -29.97 21.38 -6.02
C TRP A 888 -31.06 20.48 -6.58
N LYS A 889 -31.11 20.22 -7.88
CA LYS A 889 -32.13 19.32 -8.47
C LYS A 889 -31.81 17.82 -8.33
N TYR A 890 -30.61 17.45 -7.87
CA TYR A 890 -30.15 16.06 -7.82
C TYR A 890 -30.23 15.46 -6.42
N LYS A 891 -30.72 14.22 -6.29
CA LYS A 891 -30.81 13.50 -4.99
C LYS A 891 -29.44 13.23 -4.38
N TYR A 892 -28.42 12.95 -5.20
CA TYR A 892 -27.11 12.49 -4.73
C TYR A 892 -26.00 13.44 -5.19
N LEU A 893 -25.33 14.09 -4.25
CA LEU A 893 -24.24 15.04 -4.54
C LEU A 893 -22.90 14.44 -4.13
N LEU A 894 -21.94 14.42 -5.04
CA LEU A 894 -20.59 13.93 -4.76
C LEU A 894 -19.65 15.09 -4.39
N ASP A 895 -19.10 15.08 -3.18
CA ASP A 895 -18.05 15.98 -2.72
C ASP A 895 -16.71 15.24 -2.66
N LEU A 896 -15.72 15.77 -3.39
CA LEU A 896 -14.36 15.26 -3.45
C LEU A 896 -13.39 16.38 -3.12
N ASP A 897 -12.38 16.06 -2.31
CA ASP A 897 -11.33 17.01 -1.93
C ASP A 897 -10.65 17.62 -3.17
N GLY A 898 -10.22 18.88 -3.01
CA GLY A 898 -9.35 19.57 -3.95
C GLY A 898 -7.92 19.62 -3.42
N SER A 899 -7.17 20.65 -3.81
CA SER A 899 -5.83 20.94 -3.31
C SER A 899 -5.80 21.46 -1.86
N GLY A 900 -6.97 21.88 -1.35
CA GLY A 900 -7.17 22.32 0.03
C GLY A 900 -8.65 22.48 0.37
N HIS A 901 -8.97 23.55 1.10
CA HIS A 901 -10.32 23.88 1.57
C HIS A 901 -11.33 23.96 0.42
N ASN A 902 -12.57 23.49 0.68
CA ASN A 902 -13.65 23.48 -0.29
C ASN A 902 -14.98 23.88 0.39
N THR A 903 -15.50 25.06 0.06
CA THR A 903 -16.77 25.60 0.59
C THR A 903 -18.00 24.79 0.15
N ARG A 904 -17.90 23.95 -0.88
CA ARG A 904 -19.04 23.21 -1.45
C ARG A 904 -19.68 22.24 -0.48
N PHE A 905 -18.89 21.60 0.39
CA PHE A 905 -19.41 20.57 1.29
C PHE A 905 -20.44 21.13 2.28
N THR A 906 -20.17 22.28 2.90
CA THR A 906 -21.11 22.89 3.84
C THR A 906 -22.35 23.43 3.12
N ALA A 907 -22.22 23.90 1.88
CA ALA A 907 -23.37 24.26 1.04
C ALA A 907 -24.23 23.03 0.70
N PHE A 908 -23.62 21.90 0.30
CA PHE A 908 -24.34 20.66 0.01
C PHE A 908 -25.07 20.12 1.23
N LEU A 909 -24.45 20.16 2.41
CA LEU A 909 -25.10 19.75 3.65
C LEU A 909 -26.38 20.55 3.95
N ARG A 910 -26.45 21.83 3.56
CA ARG A 910 -27.63 22.70 3.77
C ARG A 910 -28.74 22.50 2.73
N SER A 911 -28.55 21.60 1.75
CA SER A 911 -29.56 21.28 0.74
C SER A 911 -30.43 20.09 1.12
N HIS A 912 -31.54 19.88 0.41
CA HIS A 912 -32.36 18.68 0.54
C HIS A 912 -31.75 17.45 -0.16
N SER A 913 -30.43 17.40 -0.38
CA SER A 913 -29.74 16.35 -1.16
C SER A 913 -28.85 15.49 -0.28
N LEU A 914 -28.70 14.21 -0.63
CA LEU A 914 -27.79 13.29 0.07
C LEU A 914 -26.35 13.50 -0.40
N VAL A 915 -25.48 13.89 0.52
CA VAL A 915 -24.07 14.18 0.21
C VAL A 915 -23.20 12.93 0.39
N PHE A 916 -22.49 12.54 -0.65
CA PHE A 916 -21.43 11.54 -0.62
C PHE A 916 -20.08 12.26 -0.54
N LYS A 917 -19.25 11.96 0.48
CA LYS A 917 -17.94 12.61 0.65
C LYS A 917 -16.79 11.61 0.64
N ALA A 918 -15.76 11.88 -0.18
CA ALA A 918 -14.46 11.21 -0.10
C ALA A 918 -13.33 12.24 0.04
N GLY A 919 -12.40 12.01 0.97
CA GLY A 919 -11.33 12.97 1.23
C GLY A 919 -10.46 12.65 2.44
N ILE A 920 -9.30 13.31 2.52
CA ILE A 920 -8.36 13.25 3.65
C ILE A 920 -8.24 14.58 4.41
N LEU A 921 -8.76 15.66 3.85
CA LEU A 921 -8.66 16.99 4.44
C LEU A 921 -9.68 17.17 5.56
N ARG A 922 -9.20 17.73 6.67
CA ARG A 922 -9.99 18.12 7.84
C ARG A 922 -10.09 19.62 7.89
N GLU A 923 -11.22 20.08 8.40
CA GLU A 923 -11.56 21.49 8.57
C GLU A 923 -12.21 21.68 9.95
N TRP A 924 -12.49 22.93 10.33
CA TRP A 924 -13.04 23.28 11.63
C TRP A 924 -14.36 22.56 11.98
N TRP A 925 -15.15 22.17 10.97
CA TRP A 925 -16.42 21.48 11.14
C TRP A 925 -16.30 19.95 11.32
N SER A 926 -15.12 19.35 11.08
CA SER A 926 -14.98 17.88 11.00
C SER A 926 -15.38 17.12 12.26
N ASN A 927 -15.25 17.72 13.45
CA ASN A 927 -15.67 17.11 14.71
C ASN A 927 -17.15 17.37 15.05
N ARG A 928 -17.83 18.21 14.28
CA ARG A 928 -19.23 18.63 14.51
C ARG A 928 -20.22 17.82 13.68
N VAL A 929 -19.76 17.22 12.58
CA VAL A 929 -20.61 16.49 11.63
C VAL A 929 -20.31 14.99 11.74
N THR A 930 -21.35 14.15 11.77
CA THR A 930 -21.22 12.70 11.94
C THR A 930 -21.53 11.96 10.64
N ALA A 931 -20.59 11.14 10.19
CA ALA A 931 -20.77 10.27 9.03
C ALA A 931 -21.89 9.24 9.25
N TRP A 932 -22.57 8.82 8.17
CA TRP A 932 -23.78 7.98 8.16
C TRP A 932 -25.02 8.57 8.84
N LYS A 933 -24.90 9.75 9.46
CA LYS A 933 -26.03 10.51 10.03
C LYS A 933 -26.32 11.78 9.25
N HIS A 934 -25.29 12.56 8.91
CA HIS A 934 -25.43 13.84 8.19
C HIS A 934 -24.95 13.77 6.74
N PHE A 935 -24.11 12.79 6.40
CA PHE A 935 -23.59 12.54 5.05
C PHE A 935 -23.14 11.09 4.92
N VAL A 936 -22.94 10.63 3.69
CA VAL A 936 -22.46 9.29 3.35
C VAL A 936 -20.94 9.33 3.10
N PRO A 937 -20.11 8.68 3.94
CA PRO A 937 -18.67 8.64 3.73
C PRO A 937 -18.28 7.61 2.66
N LEU A 938 -17.32 7.96 1.81
CA LEU A 938 -16.71 7.07 0.81
C LEU A 938 -15.20 6.97 1.06
N ASP A 939 -14.66 5.76 0.90
CA ASP A 939 -13.21 5.54 0.99
C ASP A 939 -12.51 6.20 -0.20
N VAL A 940 -11.37 6.84 0.02
CA VAL A 940 -10.56 7.47 -1.04
C VAL A 940 -10.12 6.49 -2.12
N ARG A 941 -10.09 5.19 -1.84
CA ARG A 941 -9.85 4.14 -2.84
C ARG A 941 -10.99 4.00 -3.85
N GLY A 942 -12.19 4.51 -3.58
CA GLY A 942 -13.34 4.51 -4.49
C GLY A 942 -14.03 3.16 -4.70
N HIS A 943 -13.49 2.06 -4.14
CA HIS A 943 -14.05 0.71 -4.29
C HIS A 943 -15.48 0.57 -3.74
N SER A 944 -15.87 1.41 -2.77
CA SER A 944 -17.21 1.39 -2.17
C SER A 944 -18.23 2.28 -2.89
N LEU A 945 -17.85 3.00 -3.96
CA LEU A 945 -18.74 3.97 -4.63
C LEU A 945 -20.01 3.30 -5.17
N PHE A 946 -19.86 2.36 -6.10
CA PHE A 946 -21.00 1.64 -6.70
C PHE A 946 -21.83 0.84 -5.68
N PRO A 947 -21.25 0.04 -4.76
CA PRO A 947 -22.08 -0.69 -3.80
C PRO A 947 -22.85 0.23 -2.85
N THR A 948 -22.29 1.40 -2.49
CA THR A 948 -23.00 2.38 -1.67
C THR A 948 -24.10 3.08 -2.47
N LEU A 949 -23.85 3.44 -3.73
CA LEU A 949 -24.86 4.02 -4.60
C LEU A 949 -26.01 3.04 -4.87
N ALA A 950 -25.71 1.75 -5.10
CA ALA A 950 -26.69 0.69 -5.30
C ALA A 950 -27.61 0.49 -4.10
N TYR A 951 -27.12 0.71 -2.87
CA TYR A 951 -27.96 0.67 -1.66
C TYR A 951 -29.02 1.78 -1.68
N PHE A 952 -28.65 3.03 -1.98
CA PHE A 952 -29.59 4.15 -1.97
C PHE A 952 -30.49 4.22 -3.22
N HIS A 953 -29.95 3.91 -4.40
CA HIS A 953 -30.66 3.96 -5.68
C HIS A 953 -31.45 2.69 -5.98
N GLY A 954 -31.12 1.57 -5.33
CA GLY A 954 -31.64 0.26 -5.68
C GLY A 954 -30.92 -0.37 -6.89
N PHE A 955 -31.19 -1.65 -7.10
CA PHE A 955 -30.58 -2.46 -8.15
C PHE A 955 -31.57 -3.52 -8.66
N PRO A 956 -31.68 -3.74 -9.98
CA PRO A 956 -32.62 -4.72 -10.53
C PRO A 956 -32.20 -6.17 -10.20
N GLU A 957 -33.12 -7.10 -10.43
CA GLU A 957 -32.85 -8.54 -10.29
C GLU A 957 -31.67 -8.99 -11.18
N THR A 958 -30.82 -9.86 -10.63
CA THR A 958 -29.71 -10.48 -11.39
C THR A 958 -29.85 -12.00 -11.37
N GLN A 959 -28.95 -12.73 -12.04
CA GLN A 959 -28.99 -14.19 -12.04
C GLN A 959 -28.96 -14.77 -10.61
N ASP A 960 -28.18 -14.20 -9.70
CA ASP A 960 -27.95 -14.75 -8.35
C ASP A 960 -28.65 -13.96 -7.22
N SER A 961 -29.20 -12.78 -7.54
CA SER A 961 -29.85 -11.88 -6.57
C SER A 961 -31.29 -11.53 -6.96
N LYS A 962 -32.13 -11.26 -5.96
CA LYS A 962 -33.45 -10.65 -6.18
C LYS A 962 -33.29 -9.17 -6.52
N GLU A 963 -34.39 -8.53 -6.93
CA GLU A 963 -34.48 -7.08 -6.97
C GLU A 963 -34.11 -6.49 -5.60
N PHE A 964 -33.29 -5.44 -5.62
CA PHE A 964 -32.87 -4.70 -4.45
C PHE A 964 -33.55 -3.32 -4.46
N PRO A 965 -34.58 -3.10 -3.64
CA PRO A 965 -35.31 -1.84 -3.67
C PRO A 965 -34.44 -0.67 -3.21
N PRO A 966 -34.74 0.56 -3.67
CA PRO A 966 -34.05 1.76 -3.21
C PRO A 966 -34.34 2.06 -1.73
N HIS A 967 -33.30 2.42 -0.97
CA HIS A 967 -33.43 2.88 0.41
C HIS A 967 -33.64 4.40 0.45
N GLU A 968 -34.70 4.87 -0.21
CA GLU A 968 -34.97 6.32 -0.33
C GLU A 968 -35.29 6.97 1.01
N ASP A 969 -35.94 6.25 1.93
CA ASP A 969 -36.26 6.73 3.26
C ASP A 969 -35.00 6.98 4.10
N ALA A 970 -34.02 6.08 4.02
CA ALA A 970 -32.72 6.25 4.64
C ALA A 970 -31.94 7.41 4.00
N ALA A 971 -31.96 7.51 2.65
CA ALA A 971 -31.33 8.60 1.92
C ALA A 971 -31.89 9.97 2.32
N GLN A 972 -33.22 10.11 2.30
CA GLN A 972 -33.92 11.32 2.69
C GLN A 972 -33.63 11.67 4.14
N ARG A 973 -33.67 10.68 5.06
CA ARG A 973 -33.39 10.93 6.47
C ARG A 973 -31.99 11.50 6.68
N ILE A 974 -30.96 10.94 6.04
CA ILE A 974 -29.59 11.45 6.17
C ILE A 974 -29.47 12.86 5.60
N ALA A 975 -30.06 13.12 4.42
CA ALA A 975 -30.05 14.44 3.79
C ALA A 975 -30.70 15.50 4.70
N GLU A 976 -31.91 15.21 5.20
CA GLU A 976 -32.66 16.14 6.04
C GLU A 976 -32.02 16.34 7.43
N GLU A 977 -31.47 15.29 8.03
CA GLU A 977 -30.69 15.42 9.28
C GLU A 977 -29.41 16.23 9.05
N GLY A 978 -28.73 16.03 7.92
CA GLY A 978 -27.57 16.83 7.52
C GLY A 978 -27.90 18.32 7.42
N LYS A 979 -28.98 18.66 6.71
CA LYS A 979 -29.50 20.02 6.57
C LYS A 979 -29.86 20.65 7.90
N ARG A 980 -30.77 20.00 8.64
CA ARG A 980 -31.23 20.51 9.94
C ARG A 980 -30.10 20.66 10.95
N TRP A 981 -29.08 19.82 10.87
CA TRP A 981 -27.90 19.92 11.73
C TRP A 981 -26.96 21.05 11.31
N ALA A 982 -26.63 21.15 10.02
CA ALA A 982 -25.77 22.20 9.47
C ALA A 982 -26.32 23.60 9.78
N ASP A 983 -27.63 23.80 9.65
CA ASP A 983 -28.32 25.07 9.97
C ASP A 983 -28.23 25.47 11.45
N ARG A 984 -27.85 24.53 12.33
CA ARG A 984 -27.79 24.76 13.78
C ARG A 984 -26.38 24.87 14.35
N VAL A 985 -25.38 24.26 13.70
CA VAL A 985 -24.00 24.20 14.25
C VAL A 985 -22.90 24.68 13.31
N LEU A 986 -23.23 25.00 12.06
CA LEU A 986 -22.30 25.53 11.06
C LEU A 986 -22.66 26.97 10.66
N ARG A 987 -23.38 27.73 11.50
CA ARG A 987 -23.78 29.10 11.17
C ARG A 987 -22.59 30.05 11.28
N LYS A 988 -22.75 31.28 10.75
CA LYS A 988 -21.75 32.35 10.93
C LYS A 988 -21.51 32.63 12.41
N GLU A 989 -22.55 32.53 13.24
CA GLU A 989 -22.44 32.67 14.69
C GLU A 989 -21.60 31.56 15.32
N ASP A 990 -21.69 30.32 14.81
CA ASP A 990 -20.90 29.20 15.33
C ASP A 990 -19.42 29.34 14.93
N MET A 991 -19.14 29.92 13.75
CA MET A 991 -17.78 30.32 13.34
C MET A 991 -17.22 31.40 14.28
N GLU A 992 -18.01 32.44 14.59
CA GLU A 992 -17.62 33.50 15.54
C GLU A 992 -17.30 32.92 16.92
N VAL A 993 -18.14 32.02 17.44
CA VAL A 993 -17.93 31.37 18.74
C VAL A 993 -16.66 30.51 18.75
N TYR A 994 -16.40 29.77 17.67
CA TYR A 994 -15.19 28.97 17.53
C TYR A 994 -13.93 29.85 17.45
N MET A 995 -13.96 30.90 16.62
CA MET A 995 -12.83 31.80 16.43
C MET A 995 -12.54 32.60 17.72
N PHE A 996 -13.57 33.10 18.40
CA PHE A 996 -13.39 33.76 19.69
C PHE A 996 -12.75 32.80 20.69
N ARG A 997 -13.20 31.54 20.74
CA ARG A 997 -12.58 30.55 21.61
C ARG A 997 -11.11 30.32 21.28
N LEU A 998 -10.81 30.09 20.01
CA LEU A 998 -9.46 29.84 19.51
C LEU A 998 -8.51 31.00 19.88
N LEU A 999 -8.97 32.25 19.73
CA LEU A 999 -8.14 33.42 20.02
C LEU A 999 -7.94 33.68 21.52
N LEU A 1000 -8.87 33.28 22.39
CA LEU A 1000 -8.62 33.30 23.84
C LEU A 1000 -7.54 32.29 24.23
N GLU A 1001 -7.60 31.07 23.69
CA GLU A 1001 -6.57 30.05 23.93
C GLU A 1001 -5.21 30.47 23.32
N TRP A 1002 -5.21 31.07 22.13
CA TRP A 1002 -4.00 31.61 21.50
C TRP A 1002 -3.41 32.79 22.27
N GLY A 1003 -4.27 33.69 22.76
CA GLY A 1003 -3.89 34.80 23.63
C GLY A 1003 -3.18 34.29 24.87
N ARG A 1004 -3.71 33.26 25.53
CA ARG A 1004 -3.04 32.61 26.66
C ARG A 1004 -1.73 31.94 26.23
N MET A 1005 -1.72 31.18 25.13
CA MET A 1005 -0.54 30.45 24.65
C MET A 1005 0.69 31.35 24.48
N THR A 1006 0.46 32.58 24.02
CA THR A 1006 1.47 33.58 23.69
C THR A 1006 1.80 34.52 24.85
N ASP A 1007 1.25 34.31 26.06
CA ASP A 1007 1.55 35.12 27.25
C ASP A 1007 2.72 34.52 28.03
N ASP A 1008 3.66 35.34 28.50
CA ASP A 1008 4.78 34.87 29.31
C ASP A 1008 4.32 34.31 30.67
N ARG A 1009 3.14 34.72 31.16
CA ARG A 1009 2.51 34.18 32.37
C ARG A 1009 1.52 33.04 32.10
N ARG A 1010 1.51 32.42 30.92
CA ARG A 1010 0.48 31.43 30.50
C ARG A 1010 0.18 30.30 31.49
N ASP A 1011 1.19 29.90 32.28
CA ASP A 1011 1.10 28.81 33.26
C ASP A 1011 0.43 29.27 34.57
N GLU A 1012 0.38 30.57 34.83
CA GLU A 1012 -0.27 31.20 35.99
C GLU A 1012 -1.66 31.76 35.65
N LEU A 1013 -1.95 31.94 34.34
CA LEU A 1013 -3.22 32.45 33.85
C LEU A 1013 -4.33 31.39 33.92
N GLY A 1014 -5.49 31.80 34.42
CA GLY A 1014 -6.69 30.97 34.34
C GLY A 1014 -7.93 31.66 34.90
N PHE A 1015 -9.07 31.43 34.26
CA PHE A 1015 -10.36 31.85 34.81
C PHE A 1015 -10.79 30.91 35.94
N GLY A 1016 -10.71 31.41 37.18
CA GLY A 1016 -11.33 30.77 38.34
C GLY A 1016 -12.72 31.37 38.57
N ALA A 1017 -13.77 30.57 38.40
CA ALA A 1017 -15.06 30.94 38.97
C ALA A 1017 -14.86 31.06 40.49
N ARG A 1018 -14.86 32.28 41.04
CA ARG A 1018 -14.79 32.48 42.49
C ARG A 1018 -15.89 31.63 43.14
N GLU A 1019 -15.50 30.64 43.94
CA GLU A 1019 -16.40 29.95 44.86
C GLU A 1019 -16.98 31.00 45.83
N LYS A 1020 -18.16 31.52 45.53
CA LYS A 1020 -19.02 32.24 46.48
C LYS A 1020 -20.12 31.30 46.96
N TRP A 1021 -19.77 30.17 47.59
CA TRP A 1021 -20.73 29.31 48.30
C TRP A 1021 -20.03 28.52 49.42
N TRP A 1022 -19.88 29.13 50.61
CA TRP A 1022 -20.06 28.48 51.93
C TRP A 1022 -19.97 29.46 53.12
N GLU A 1023 -20.71 30.58 53.11
CA GLU A 1023 -20.99 31.31 54.36
C GLU A 1023 -22.50 31.52 54.46
N GLY A 1024 -23.18 30.59 55.14
CA GLY A 1024 -24.59 30.76 55.45
C GLY A 1024 -25.40 29.49 55.58
N THR A 1025 -24.99 28.55 56.43
CA THR A 1025 -25.91 27.75 57.27
C THR A 1025 -25.12 26.99 58.32
N HIS A 1026 -24.81 27.67 59.43
CA HIS A 1026 -24.61 26.98 60.70
C HIS A 1026 -25.98 26.53 61.20
N VAL A 1027 -26.33 25.27 60.92
CA VAL A 1027 -27.27 24.51 61.76
C VAL A 1027 -26.42 23.45 62.44
N GLY A 1028 -26.08 23.71 63.69
CA GLY A 1028 -25.27 22.80 64.49
C GLY A 1028 -26.08 21.59 64.94
N ILE A 1029 -25.49 20.40 64.83
CA ILE A 1029 -25.76 19.25 65.69
C ILE A 1029 -24.43 18.53 65.97
N GLY A 1030 -24.04 18.51 67.25
CA GLY A 1030 -23.55 17.31 67.94
C GLY A 1030 -22.14 16.78 67.62
N GLN A 1031 -21.19 17.09 68.51
CA GLN A 1031 -20.00 16.27 68.75
C GLN A 1031 -20.40 14.83 69.14
N GLY A 1032 -19.78 13.84 68.48
CA GLY A 1032 -19.77 12.45 68.92
C GLY A 1032 -18.41 11.81 68.64
N LYS A 1033 -17.61 11.62 69.70
CA LYS A 1033 -16.39 10.80 69.70
C LYS A 1033 -16.75 9.34 69.44
N GLY A 1034 -15.95 8.60 68.66
CA GLY A 1034 -16.04 7.14 68.67
C GLY A 1034 -15.38 6.38 67.51
N ASP A 1035 -14.16 5.95 67.77
CA ASP A 1035 -13.57 4.66 67.38
C ASP A 1035 -12.99 4.33 65.99
N LYS A 1036 -11.75 3.84 66.12
CA LYS A 1036 -10.90 3.14 65.17
C LYS A 1036 -11.59 1.89 64.60
N LYS A 1037 -11.49 1.68 63.28
CA LYS A 1037 -11.19 0.34 62.74
C LYS A 1037 -10.57 0.44 61.34
N LYS A 1038 -9.35 -0.11 61.25
CA LYS A 1038 -8.65 -0.44 60.00
C LYS A 1038 -9.47 -1.45 59.21
N SER A 1039 -9.57 -1.26 57.90
CA SER A 1039 -9.97 -2.31 56.97
C SER A 1039 -9.32 -2.09 55.60
N THR A 1040 -8.31 -2.89 55.36
CA THR A 1040 -7.61 -3.13 54.10
C THR A 1040 -8.58 -3.68 53.06
N LEU A 1041 -8.65 -3.08 51.85
CA LEU A 1041 -9.05 -3.82 50.65
C LEU A 1041 -8.44 -3.20 49.38
N ALA A 1042 -7.21 -3.61 49.10
CA ALA A 1042 -6.58 -3.48 47.79
C ALA A 1042 -6.62 -4.85 47.10
N LYS A 1043 -7.31 -4.94 45.96
CA LYS A 1043 -7.12 -5.85 44.80
C LYS A 1043 -8.46 -6.08 44.12
N PHE A 1044 -8.65 -5.49 42.94
CA PHE A 1044 -9.23 -6.13 41.75
C PHE A 1044 -9.17 -5.11 40.60
N ILE A 1045 -8.05 -5.07 39.88
CA ILE A 1045 -8.02 -4.58 38.50
C ILE A 1045 -7.41 -5.71 37.70
N GLY A 1046 -8.27 -6.42 36.97
CA GLY A 1046 -7.91 -7.34 35.91
C GLY A 1046 -8.55 -6.86 34.63
N GLY A 1047 -7.74 -6.72 33.58
CA GLY A 1047 -8.09 -6.89 32.18
C GLY A 1047 -9.18 -6.00 31.59
N GLY A 1048 -8.74 -5.01 30.82
CA GLY A 1048 -9.53 -4.29 29.81
C GLY A 1048 -8.59 -3.56 28.88
#